data_AF-L1PSR3-F1
#
_entry.id   AF-L1PSR3-F1
#
_cell.length_a   1.000
_cell.length_b   1.000
_cell.length_c   1.000
_cell.angle_alpha   90.00
_cell.angle_beta   90.00
_cell.angle_gamma   90.00
#
_symmetry.space_group_name_H-M   'P 1'
#
loop_
_entity.id
_entity.type
_entity.pdbx_description
1 polymer ?
#
loop_
_entity_poly.entity_id
_entity_poly.type
_entity_poly.pdbx_seq_one_letter_code
_entity_poly.pdbx_strand_id
1 'polypeptide(L)'
;MDKKQVVTINTMHTCPMTTGNTPHVGGPIIGPGCSTATLNGIPIALQGDKCICAAGGQDVILQGCPTATINGVPIALQGSPTAHGGTIPAGVPGAVIISKNTSVLEAGAEGEPAVYNLQWKKEDLIVQETKVEKVVTLVADTRNISDGEEVVIKVHTKEPDGGSTVVAELKGIVENNQVKVDWKVEEQQEPTEPSADCTVRFVLGKNENNNFGFDSYEVSKKGCKDKEKLKSAYKKLEPFREEYLMPWISLGKGETIFLKQKIKGKYKEITFKEPKSYFTFEPATITPKTEQVKITCNDTITEKEYKVEVLADGKVAGGLMFVGNSVKHIIVRPVFVLESKNEGQKKELKDIAGKEKLEKYFKKAFAPSLIKTDVKEPYKLSLSENDYIHPDKALNYIKGIRACFNIKNGIEIENPTDDKREELIKNLNQLFILSKIENKIETINEIVLFLTNFQCTGDKSAKEVPDSYNGFTYGKSVIMMFLANKNVFPNVEIPHEVMHALDLEHTFDSKEVYHFTKGATKNYMDYDNKKKYTFKWQWEKMRNSKWIIVPLLFLLFVLNACSSYKNIDCNYNYNIREEEKKVDTLSSDFKWYTEKKINNDAVWYEKPLIASKVKRFTKYIEKDTLGIEMNTLIEYDLEGNIKSVRSSIPYIPVGREFIFDDQGNIKEVINHDEGWKICAFQ
;
A
#
# COMPACT_ATOMS: atom_id res chain seq x y z
N MET A 1 -24.04 -1.41 44.03
CA MET A 1 -22.83 -0.74 43.51
C MET A 1 -21.84 -0.74 44.66
N ASP A 2 -20.74 -1.46 44.51
CA ASP A 2 -19.70 -1.49 45.52
C ASP A 2 -18.78 -0.30 45.29
N LYS A 3 -18.76 0.62 46.25
CA LYS A 3 -17.87 1.77 46.27
C LYS A 3 -16.69 1.42 47.15
N LYS A 4 -15.51 1.23 46.56
CA LYS A 4 -14.29 0.86 47.28
C LYS A 4 -13.21 1.91 47.05
N GLN A 5 -12.46 2.23 48.11
CA GLN A 5 -11.40 3.24 48.04
C GLN A 5 -10.18 2.71 47.27
N VAL A 6 -9.49 3.60 46.53
CA VAL A 6 -8.23 3.30 45.86
C VAL A 6 -7.11 3.20 46.89
N VAL A 7 -6.25 2.20 46.75
CA VAL A 7 -5.13 1.95 47.65
C VAL A 7 -3.83 2.47 47.04
N THR A 8 -2.96 3.08 47.85
CA THR A 8 -1.63 3.54 47.44
C THR A 8 -0.53 2.80 48.18
N ILE A 9 0.71 2.96 47.74
CA ILE A 9 1.89 2.56 48.52
C ILE A 9 1.83 3.18 49.94
N ASN A 10 2.38 2.46 50.91
CA ASN A 10 2.33 2.71 52.36
C ASN A 10 0.97 2.47 53.05
N THR A 11 -0.08 2.09 52.30
CA THR A 11 -1.34 1.66 52.95
C THR A 11 -1.11 0.35 53.69
N MET A 12 -1.71 0.18 54.86
CA MET A 12 -1.54 -1.01 55.69
C MET A 12 -2.41 -2.16 55.17
N HIS A 13 -1.87 -3.39 55.13
CA HIS A 13 -2.67 -4.60 55.07
C HIS A 13 -2.77 -5.23 56.46
N THR A 14 -3.79 -6.06 56.66
CA THR A 14 -3.94 -6.93 57.82
C THR A 14 -3.54 -8.35 57.44
N CYS A 15 -2.88 -9.09 58.33
CA CYS A 15 -2.50 -10.49 58.09
C CYS A 15 -3.02 -11.38 59.24
N PRO A 16 -3.85 -12.39 58.94
CA PRO A 16 -4.39 -13.32 59.94
C PRO A 16 -3.47 -14.50 60.26
N MET A 17 -2.37 -14.68 59.52
CA MET A 17 -1.48 -15.84 59.71
C MET A 17 -0.68 -15.77 61.02
N THR A 18 -0.20 -16.93 61.45
CA THR A 18 0.74 -17.06 62.57
C THR A 18 1.96 -17.86 62.13
N THR A 19 3.12 -17.51 62.67
CA THR A 19 4.31 -18.38 62.63
C THR A 19 4.49 -18.96 64.02
N GLY A 20 4.12 -20.23 64.21
CA GLY A 20 4.00 -20.82 65.54
C GLY A 20 2.96 -20.07 66.38
N ASN A 21 3.35 -19.62 67.58
CA ASN A 21 2.49 -18.85 68.48
C ASN A 21 2.53 -17.33 68.24
N THR A 22 3.26 -16.85 67.23
CA THR A 22 3.43 -15.42 66.96
C THR A 22 2.50 -14.95 65.83
N PRO A 23 1.55 -14.02 66.09
CA PRO A 23 0.70 -13.43 65.06
C PRO A 23 1.47 -12.51 64.12
N HIS A 24 1.07 -12.51 62.85
CA HIS A 24 1.73 -11.74 61.79
C HIS A 24 1.38 -10.24 61.76
N VAL A 25 0.18 -9.87 62.23
CA VAL A 25 -0.41 -8.52 62.38
C VAL A 25 -0.48 -7.61 61.14
N GLY A 26 0.22 -7.93 60.04
CA GLY A 26 0.22 -7.16 58.79
C GLY A 26 1.25 -6.03 58.77
N GLY A 27 1.15 -5.13 57.78
CA GLY A 27 2.11 -4.03 57.56
C GLY A 27 1.94 -3.30 56.21
N PRO A 28 2.80 -2.32 55.89
CA PRO A 28 2.58 -1.44 54.74
C PRO A 28 2.82 -2.12 53.38
N ILE A 29 2.11 -1.67 52.35
CA ILE A 29 2.41 -1.97 50.95
C ILE A 29 3.69 -1.22 50.54
N ILE A 30 4.65 -1.92 49.96
CA ILE A 30 5.98 -1.40 49.60
C ILE A 30 6.23 -1.32 48.08
N GLY A 31 5.36 -1.89 47.25
CA GLY A 31 5.32 -1.63 45.81
C GLY A 31 5.90 -2.71 44.90
N PRO A 32 6.26 -2.34 43.65
CA PRO A 32 6.67 -1.00 43.21
C PRO A 32 5.57 0.06 43.02
N GLY A 33 4.29 -0.32 42.94
CA GLY A 33 3.22 0.62 42.61
C GLY A 33 3.24 1.05 41.14
N CYS A 34 2.25 1.86 40.75
CA CYS A 34 2.13 2.34 39.38
C CYS A 34 3.20 3.38 39.03
N SER A 35 3.91 3.19 37.89
CA SER A 35 4.95 4.10 37.40
C SER A 35 4.41 5.37 36.72
N THR A 36 3.14 5.41 36.36
CA THR A 36 2.53 6.46 35.52
C THR A 36 1.36 7.17 36.19
N ALA A 37 0.86 6.66 37.32
CA ALA A 37 -0.28 7.22 38.03
C ALA A 37 -0.01 7.30 39.53
N THR A 38 -0.22 8.49 40.09
CA THR A 38 -0.11 8.75 41.53
C THR A 38 -1.40 9.35 42.05
N LEU A 39 -1.66 9.14 43.33
CA LEU A 39 -2.74 9.80 44.06
C LEU A 39 -2.10 10.59 45.21
N ASN A 40 -2.28 11.91 45.19
CA ASN A 40 -1.59 12.84 46.09
C ASN A 40 -0.05 12.67 46.09
N GLY A 41 0.54 12.37 44.92
CA GLY A 41 1.98 12.17 44.76
C GLY A 41 2.50 10.80 45.21
N ILE A 42 1.64 9.90 45.70
CA ILE A 42 2.01 8.53 46.09
C ILE A 42 1.55 7.56 45.01
N PRO A 43 2.39 6.61 44.54
CA PRO A 43 1.99 5.63 43.53
C PRO A 43 0.77 4.81 43.95
N ILE A 44 -0.15 4.59 43.00
CA ILE A 44 -1.31 3.71 43.20
C ILE A 44 -0.82 2.27 43.29
N ALA A 45 -1.32 1.51 44.27
CA ALA A 45 -0.98 0.10 44.44
C ALA A 45 -1.72 -0.77 43.42
N LEU A 46 -1.03 -1.75 42.85
CA LEU A 46 -1.52 -2.65 41.83
C LEU A 46 -1.53 -4.09 42.33
N GLN A 47 -2.32 -4.94 41.67
CA GLN A 47 -2.24 -6.38 41.87
C GLN A 47 -0.80 -6.87 41.64
N GLY A 48 -0.28 -7.67 42.57
CA GLY A 48 1.11 -8.13 42.59
C GLY A 48 2.07 -7.26 43.40
N ASP A 49 1.66 -6.08 43.88
CA ASP A 49 2.51 -5.29 44.77
C ASP A 49 2.73 -6.00 46.11
N LYS A 50 3.93 -5.82 46.66
CA LYS A 50 4.37 -6.48 47.89
C LYS A 50 3.96 -5.68 49.13
N CYS A 51 3.71 -6.39 50.22
CA CYS A 51 3.47 -5.83 51.55
C CYS A 51 4.48 -6.40 52.55
N ILE A 52 4.84 -5.62 53.58
CA ILE A 52 5.62 -6.13 54.72
C ILE A 52 4.67 -6.75 55.73
N CYS A 53 4.94 -7.98 56.13
CA CYS A 53 4.21 -8.70 57.16
C CYS A 53 5.16 -8.95 58.35
N ALA A 54 4.90 -8.30 59.49
CA ALA A 54 5.89 -8.13 60.56
C ALA A 54 6.59 -9.43 61.02
N ALA A 55 5.85 -10.53 61.19
CA ALA A 55 6.41 -11.85 61.53
C ALA A 55 6.38 -12.87 60.37
N GLY A 56 5.83 -12.49 59.21
CA GLY A 56 5.57 -13.37 58.07
C GLY A 56 6.44 -13.14 56.84
N GLY A 57 7.29 -12.11 56.82
CA GLY A 57 8.10 -11.76 55.66
C GLY A 57 7.33 -10.92 54.62
N GLN A 58 7.51 -11.22 53.33
CA GLN A 58 6.80 -10.50 52.25
C GLN A 58 5.45 -11.15 51.95
N ASP A 59 4.39 -10.36 52.01
CA ASP A 59 3.06 -10.72 51.49
C ASP A 59 2.82 -10.02 50.13
N VAL A 60 1.80 -10.42 49.39
CA VAL A 60 1.51 -9.92 48.04
C VAL A 60 0.03 -9.66 47.87
N ILE A 61 -0.35 -8.56 47.22
CA ILE A 61 -1.74 -8.29 46.84
C ILE A 61 -2.15 -9.28 45.74
N LEU A 62 -3.06 -10.19 46.06
CA LEU A 62 -3.47 -11.25 45.14
C LEU A 62 -4.42 -10.75 44.05
N GLN A 63 -5.31 -9.81 44.39
CA GLN A 63 -6.36 -9.40 43.47
C GLN A 63 -6.69 -7.91 43.59
N GLY A 64 -6.65 -7.21 42.44
CA GLY A 64 -7.17 -5.86 42.27
C GLY A 64 -8.56 -5.84 41.62
N CYS A 65 -9.03 -4.66 41.24
CA CYS A 65 -10.30 -4.48 40.55
C CYS A 65 -10.18 -4.89 39.07
N PRO A 66 -10.85 -5.96 38.62
CA PRO A 66 -10.69 -6.46 37.24
C PRO A 66 -11.22 -5.47 36.19
N THR A 67 -12.14 -4.58 36.58
CA THR A 67 -12.73 -3.56 35.70
C THR A 67 -11.99 -2.22 35.75
N ALA A 68 -10.97 -2.08 36.59
CA ALA A 68 -10.17 -0.86 36.72
C ALA A 68 -8.68 -1.22 36.70
N THR A 69 -8.07 -1.11 35.53
CA THR A 69 -6.68 -1.50 35.28
C THR A 69 -5.83 -0.31 34.84
N ILE A 70 -4.56 -0.31 35.21
CA ILE A 70 -3.55 0.61 34.65
C ILE A 70 -2.52 -0.24 33.89
N ASN A 71 -2.33 0.05 32.60
CA ASN A 71 -1.46 -0.73 31.71
C ASN A 71 -1.77 -2.25 31.73
N GLY A 72 -3.04 -2.61 31.86
CA GLY A 72 -3.49 -4.00 31.92
C GLY A 72 -3.37 -4.66 33.31
N VAL A 73 -2.83 -3.98 34.33
CA VAL A 73 -2.72 -4.53 35.69
C VAL A 73 -3.85 -3.97 36.58
N PRO A 74 -4.65 -4.81 37.26
CA PRO A 74 -5.74 -4.38 38.14
C PRO A 74 -5.28 -3.47 39.30
N ILE A 75 -6.04 -2.41 39.59
CA ILE A 75 -5.80 -1.49 40.71
C ILE A 75 -6.22 -2.16 42.03
N ALA A 76 -5.38 -2.12 43.06
CA ALA A 76 -5.74 -2.59 44.40
C ALA A 76 -6.76 -1.63 45.06
N LEU A 77 -7.80 -2.20 45.67
CA LEU A 77 -8.86 -1.44 46.34
C LEU A 77 -8.99 -1.83 47.81
N GLN A 78 -9.72 -1.02 48.58
CA GLN A 78 -10.18 -1.41 49.91
C GLN A 78 -10.86 -2.78 49.86
N GLY A 79 -10.37 -3.72 50.66
CA GLY A 79 -10.80 -5.11 50.70
C GLY A 79 -10.06 -6.04 49.74
N SER A 80 -9.09 -5.57 48.97
CA SER A 80 -8.23 -6.43 48.14
C SER A 80 -7.54 -7.49 49.02
N PRO A 81 -7.60 -8.78 48.66
CA PRO A 81 -7.00 -9.86 49.43
C PRO A 81 -5.49 -9.93 49.22
N THR A 82 -4.78 -10.42 50.23
CA THR A 82 -3.34 -10.70 50.19
C THR A 82 -3.04 -12.20 50.28
N ALA A 83 -1.83 -12.61 49.89
CA ALA A 83 -1.43 -14.01 49.80
C ALA A 83 -1.41 -14.71 51.16
N HIS A 84 -1.17 -13.98 52.25
CA HIS A 84 -1.27 -14.50 53.61
C HIS A 84 -2.72 -14.53 54.14
N GLY A 85 -3.74 -14.46 53.26
CA GLY A 85 -5.16 -14.52 53.63
C GLY A 85 -5.69 -13.23 54.25
N GLY A 86 -4.89 -12.16 54.18
CA GLY A 86 -5.19 -10.84 54.69
C GLY A 86 -6.03 -9.98 53.75
N THR A 87 -6.36 -8.77 54.19
CA THR A 87 -6.99 -7.75 53.34
C THR A 87 -6.45 -6.36 53.62
N ILE A 88 -6.66 -5.43 52.67
CA ILE A 88 -6.35 -4.01 52.85
C ILE A 88 -7.60 -3.28 53.38
N PRO A 89 -7.65 -2.88 54.66
CA PRO A 89 -8.89 -2.42 55.31
C PRO A 89 -9.37 -1.03 54.87
N ALA A 90 -8.48 -0.18 54.32
CA ALA A 90 -8.78 1.19 53.93
C ALA A 90 -7.96 1.62 52.71
N GLY A 91 -8.42 2.63 51.98
CA GLY A 91 -7.68 3.33 50.94
C GLY A 91 -7.71 4.84 51.15
N VAL A 92 -7.41 5.62 50.13
CA VAL A 92 -7.40 7.08 50.24
C VAL A 92 -8.83 7.64 50.25
N PRO A 93 -9.24 8.38 51.29
CA PRO A 93 -10.59 8.96 51.36
C PRO A 93 -10.88 9.89 50.17
N GLY A 94 -12.07 9.74 49.57
CA GLY A 94 -12.50 10.53 48.42
C GLY A 94 -12.07 9.97 47.06
N ALA A 95 -11.04 9.13 47.00
CA ALA A 95 -10.64 8.42 45.78
C ALA A 95 -11.28 7.04 45.74
N VAL A 96 -12.37 6.89 44.99
CA VAL A 96 -13.20 5.68 44.99
C VAL A 96 -13.42 5.15 43.59
N ILE A 97 -13.34 3.83 43.46
CA ILE A 97 -13.82 3.11 42.28
C ILE A 97 -15.18 2.53 42.61
N ILE A 98 -16.15 2.79 41.73
CA ILE A 98 -17.51 2.27 41.83
C ILE A 98 -17.62 1.12 40.83
N SER A 99 -17.64 -0.12 41.32
CA SER A 99 -17.93 -1.29 40.51
C SER A 99 -19.37 -1.75 40.77
N LYS A 100 -20.10 -2.14 39.72
CA LYS A 100 -21.30 -2.96 39.91
C LYS A 100 -20.83 -4.41 40.00
N ASN A 101 -21.02 -5.06 41.15
CA ASN A 101 -20.83 -6.51 41.27
C ASN A 101 -21.79 -7.20 40.29
N THR A 102 -21.23 -7.90 39.30
CA THR A 102 -21.98 -8.76 38.37
C THR A 102 -21.87 -10.23 38.74
N SER A 103 -21.71 -10.55 40.03
CA SER A 103 -21.55 -11.92 40.50
C SER A 103 -22.48 -12.23 41.67
N VAL A 104 -23.80 -12.11 41.44
CA VAL A 104 -24.83 -13.12 41.76
C VAL A 104 -26.04 -12.78 40.90
N LEU A 105 -26.17 -13.44 39.74
CA LEU A 105 -27.46 -13.94 39.30
C LEU A 105 -27.20 -15.38 38.85
N GLU A 106 -27.50 -16.28 39.79
CA GLU A 106 -27.76 -17.68 39.51
C GLU A 106 -28.82 -17.79 38.40
N ALA A 107 -28.82 -18.94 37.72
CA ALA A 107 -29.81 -19.29 36.72
C ALA A 107 -31.25 -19.01 37.18
N GLY A 108 -31.99 -18.18 36.43
CA GLY A 108 -33.44 -18.08 36.52
C GLY A 108 -34.05 -16.67 36.51
N ALA A 109 -34.64 -16.32 35.37
CA ALA A 109 -35.92 -15.60 35.19
C ALA A 109 -36.07 -14.08 35.48
N GLU A 110 -36.61 -13.42 34.45
CA GLU A 110 -37.50 -12.23 34.41
C GLU A 110 -36.92 -10.81 34.55
N GLY A 111 -37.12 -10.00 33.49
CA GLY A 111 -36.95 -8.55 33.52
C GLY A 111 -37.17 -7.91 32.15
N GLU A 112 -37.64 -6.66 32.12
CA GLU A 112 -37.90 -5.91 30.87
C GLU A 112 -36.64 -5.71 30.00
N PRO A 113 -36.80 -5.48 28.68
CA PRO A 113 -35.72 -5.10 27.77
C PRO A 113 -34.94 -3.89 28.30
N ALA A 114 -33.61 -3.96 28.33
CA ALA A 114 -32.79 -2.89 28.89
C ALA A 114 -31.47 -2.68 28.11
N VAL A 115 -31.04 -1.42 28.06
CA VAL A 115 -29.73 -0.98 27.55
C VAL A 115 -28.97 -0.35 28.71
N TYR A 116 -27.75 -0.80 28.99
CA TYR A 116 -27.00 -0.39 30.17
C TYR A 116 -25.48 -0.41 29.92
N ASN A 117 -24.70 0.08 30.87
CA ASN A 117 -23.23 0.16 30.75
C ASN A 117 -22.77 0.95 29.51
N LEU A 118 -23.38 2.12 29.28
CA LEU A 118 -22.99 3.02 28.19
C LEU A 118 -21.54 3.49 28.38
N GLN A 119 -20.70 3.27 27.37
CA GLN A 119 -19.28 3.60 27.35
C GLN A 119 -18.91 4.28 26.05
N TRP A 120 -18.28 5.45 26.13
CA TRP A 120 -17.61 6.06 24.99
C TRP A 120 -16.25 5.39 24.83
N LYS A 121 -16.06 4.59 23.77
CA LYS A 121 -14.87 3.72 23.61
C LYS A 121 -13.80 4.24 22.65
N LYS A 122 -14.10 5.22 21.79
CA LYS A 122 -13.13 5.73 20.83
C LYS A 122 -13.42 7.17 20.39
N GLU A 123 -12.36 7.98 20.29
CA GLU A 123 -12.37 9.27 19.61
C GLU A 123 -11.52 9.15 18.34
N ASP A 124 -12.15 9.04 17.18
CA ASP A 124 -11.47 9.10 15.88
C ASP A 124 -11.82 10.42 15.19
N LEU A 125 -10.82 11.16 14.71
CA LEU A 125 -11.05 12.40 13.93
C LEU A 125 -11.12 12.06 12.43
N ILE A 126 -12.32 12.07 11.84
CA ILE A 126 -12.54 11.94 10.40
C ILE A 126 -12.65 13.34 9.78
N VAL A 127 -11.74 13.69 8.87
CA VAL A 127 -11.83 14.95 8.13
C VAL A 127 -12.36 14.66 6.73
N GLN A 128 -13.55 15.18 6.39
CA GLN A 128 -14.05 15.23 5.01
C GLN A 128 -13.82 16.65 4.44
N GLU A 129 -13.88 16.79 3.12
CA GLU A 129 -13.28 17.87 2.30
C GLU A 129 -13.44 19.33 2.80
N THR A 130 -14.38 19.64 3.70
CA THR A 130 -14.56 20.97 4.31
C THR A 130 -14.87 20.96 5.82
N LYS A 131 -14.87 19.81 6.53
CA LYS A 131 -15.29 19.70 7.94
C LYS A 131 -14.47 18.68 8.74
N VAL A 132 -14.18 19.01 10.00
CA VAL A 132 -13.61 18.08 10.98
C VAL A 132 -14.77 17.38 11.70
N GLU A 133 -15.01 16.11 11.40
CA GLU A 133 -15.96 15.26 12.11
C GLU A 133 -15.21 14.48 13.20
N LYS A 134 -15.52 14.73 14.47
CA LYS A 134 -15.11 13.85 15.57
C LYS A 134 -16.09 12.68 15.62
N VAL A 135 -15.64 11.47 15.33
CA VAL A 135 -16.43 10.25 15.51
C VAL A 135 -16.20 9.73 16.92
N VAL A 136 -17.27 9.69 17.69
CA VAL A 136 -17.30 9.15 19.04
C VAL A 136 -18.10 7.85 19.01
N THR A 137 -17.46 6.73 19.32
CA THR A 137 -18.15 5.44 19.39
C THR A 137 -18.75 5.23 20.78
N LEU A 138 -20.07 5.07 20.84
CA LEU A 138 -20.81 4.60 22.01
C LEU A 138 -20.97 3.08 21.95
N VAL A 139 -20.64 2.38 23.03
CA VAL A 139 -20.96 0.96 23.22
C VAL A 139 -21.83 0.82 24.46
N ALA A 140 -22.90 0.05 24.36
CA ALA A 140 -23.74 -0.29 25.50
C ALA A 140 -24.04 -1.79 25.49
N ASP A 141 -24.18 -2.38 26.67
CA ASP A 141 -24.67 -3.75 26.81
C ASP A 141 -26.20 -3.76 26.73
N THR A 142 -26.77 -4.82 26.19
CA THR A 142 -28.23 -5.04 26.10
C THR A 142 -28.63 -6.28 26.88
N ARG A 143 -29.88 -6.29 27.37
CA ARG A 143 -30.49 -7.44 28.05
C ARG A 143 -31.92 -7.57 27.58
N ASN A 144 -32.34 -8.79 27.26
CA ASN A 144 -33.68 -9.10 26.76
C ASN A 144 -34.07 -8.27 25.51
N ILE A 145 -33.07 -7.99 24.67
CA ILE A 145 -33.19 -7.42 23.31
C ILE A 145 -32.46 -8.39 22.40
N SER A 146 -33.13 -8.88 21.36
CA SER A 146 -32.60 -9.96 20.52
C SER A 146 -31.54 -9.44 19.55
N ASP A 147 -30.55 -10.27 19.21
CA ASP A 147 -29.59 -9.92 18.16
C ASP A 147 -30.32 -9.61 16.84
N GLY A 148 -29.93 -8.52 16.18
CA GLY A 148 -30.61 -7.97 15.01
C GLY A 148 -31.69 -6.92 15.32
N GLU A 149 -32.10 -6.72 16.58
CA GLU A 149 -33.03 -5.64 16.95
C GLU A 149 -32.33 -4.27 17.04
N GLU A 150 -33.05 -3.20 16.64
CA GLU A 150 -32.56 -1.82 16.66
C GLU A 150 -32.81 -1.15 18.02
N VAL A 151 -31.77 -0.55 18.59
CA VAL A 151 -31.82 0.27 19.79
C VAL A 151 -31.61 1.73 19.41
N VAL A 152 -32.46 2.62 19.93
CA VAL A 152 -32.34 4.08 19.77
C VAL A 152 -31.88 4.72 21.07
N ILE A 153 -30.77 5.45 21.03
CA ILE A 153 -30.17 6.17 22.16
C ILE A 153 -30.27 7.67 21.91
N LYS A 154 -30.97 8.40 22.80
CA LYS A 154 -31.04 9.87 22.73
C LYS A 154 -29.94 10.49 23.57
N VAL A 155 -29.15 11.36 22.94
CA VAL A 155 -28.09 12.12 23.60
C VAL A 155 -28.64 13.49 24.00
N HIS A 156 -28.42 13.90 25.24
CA HIS A 156 -28.91 15.17 25.78
C HIS A 156 -27.76 16.10 26.17
N THR A 157 -27.92 17.41 25.94
CA THR A 157 -27.11 18.45 26.56
C THR A 157 -27.82 19.04 27.77
N LYS A 158 -27.06 19.35 28.81
CA LYS A 158 -27.57 19.96 30.04
C LYS A 158 -27.62 21.47 29.89
N GLU A 159 -28.79 22.05 30.12
CA GLU A 159 -29.00 23.49 30.08
C GLU A 159 -28.63 24.15 31.43
N PRO A 160 -28.25 25.44 31.44
CA PRO A 160 -27.85 26.16 32.65
C PRO A 160 -28.95 26.24 33.73
N ASP A 161 -30.22 26.13 33.32
CA ASP A 161 -31.40 26.18 34.18
C ASP A 161 -31.80 24.81 34.77
N GLY A 162 -31.04 23.76 34.47
CA GLY A 162 -31.33 22.39 34.89
C GLY A 162 -32.22 21.60 33.93
N GLY A 163 -32.64 22.19 32.81
CA GLY A 163 -33.26 21.49 31.69
C GLY A 163 -32.30 20.60 30.91
N SER A 164 -32.83 19.82 29.96
CA SER A 164 -32.01 19.06 29.02
C SER A 164 -32.63 19.05 27.63
N THR A 165 -31.82 19.26 26.60
CA THR A 165 -32.22 19.28 25.18
C THR A 165 -31.64 18.08 24.44
N VAL A 166 -32.41 17.42 23.58
CA VAL A 166 -31.91 16.29 22.77
C VAL A 166 -31.04 16.84 21.64
N VAL A 167 -29.80 16.39 21.53
CA VAL A 167 -28.83 16.84 20.52
C VAL A 167 -28.54 15.81 19.44
N ALA A 168 -28.83 14.53 19.68
CA ALA A 168 -28.71 13.48 18.69
C ALA A 168 -29.57 12.26 19.06
N GLU A 169 -30.04 11.52 18.06
CA GLU A 169 -30.61 10.19 18.21
C GLU A 169 -29.72 9.19 17.47
N LEU A 170 -29.14 8.25 18.22
CA LEU A 170 -28.16 7.28 17.75
C LEU A 170 -28.84 5.92 17.63
N LYS A 171 -28.75 5.29 16.46
CA LYS A 171 -29.35 3.98 16.19
C LYS A 171 -28.27 2.92 16.05
N GLY A 172 -28.42 1.78 16.72
CA GLY A 172 -27.52 0.65 16.58
C GLY A 172 -28.25 -0.68 16.63
N ILE A 173 -27.66 -1.69 16.00
CA ILE A 173 -28.16 -3.05 16.01
C ILE A 173 -27.48 -3.82 17.14
N VAL A 174 -28.27 -4.65 17.83
CA VAL A 174 -27.75 -5.54 18.87
C VAL A 174 -27.02 -6.73 18.23
N GLU A 175 -25.79 -6.96 18.67
CA GLU A 175 -24.99 -8.14 18.35
C GLU A 175 -24.29 -8.64 19.63
N ASN A 176 -24.43 -9.92 19.94
CA ASN A 176 -23.83 -10.55 21.12
C ASN A 176 -24.15 -9.81 22.44
N ASN A 177 -25.41 -9.41 22.64
CA ASN A 177 -25.86 -8.61 23.79
C ASN A 177 -25.16 -7.24 23.93
N GLN A 178 -24.67 -6.66 22.83
CA GLN A 178 -24.12 -5.30 22.81
C GLN A 178 -24.67 -4.52 21.64
N VAL A 179 -24.82 -3.22 21.83
CA VAL A 179 -25.06 -2.25 20.75
C VAL A 179 -23.88 -1.30 20.66
N LYS A 180 -23.36 -1.12 19.44
CA LYS A 180 -22.30 -0.18 19.13
C LYS A 180 -22.84 0.87 18.15
N VAL A 181 -22.69 2.15 18.47
CA VAL A 181 -23.13 3.27 17.63
C VAL A 181 -22.02 4.29 17.49
N ASP A 182 -21.75 4.71 16.25
CA ASP A 182 -20.82 5.79 15.96
C ASP A 182 -21.58 7.12 15.86
N TRP A 183 -21.17 8.12 16.64
CA TRP A 183 -21.71 9.47 16.61
C TRP A 183 -20.71 10.43 15.96
N LYS A 184 -21.11 11.06 14.85
CA LYS A 184 -20.33 12.10 14.19
C LYS A 184 -20.67 13.47 14.76
N VAL A 185 -19.70 14.11 15.42
CA VAL A 185 -19.80 15.45 15.98
C VAL A 185 -19.02 16.40 15.07
N GLU A 186 -19.70 17.35 14.44
CA GLU A 186 -19.01 18.43 13.70
C GLU A 186 -18.36 19.40 14.70
N GLU A 187 -17.03 19.47 14.68
CA GLU A 187 -16.32 20.55 15.37
C GLU A 187 -16.41 21.79 14.47
N GLN A 188 -17.28 22.73 14.84
CA GLN A 188 -17.31 24.05 14.19
C GLN A 188 -16.03 24.80 14.56
N GLN A 189 -14.98 24.64 13.76
CA GLN A 189 -13.85 25.56 13.80
C GLN A 189 -14.32 26.90 13.26
N GLU A 190 -14.19 27.97 14.05
CA GLU A 190 -14.39 29.33 13.54
C GLU A 190 -13.47 29.53 12.32
N PRO A 191 -14.01 30.02 11.19
CA PRO A 191 -13.22 30.24 9.99
C PRO A 191 -12.15 31.28 10.29
N THR A 192 -10.88 30.87 10.16
CA THR A 192 -9.74 31.76 10.35
C THR A 192 -9.79 32.85 9.26
N GLU A 193 -9.87 34.13 9.65
CA GLU A 193 -9.94 35.23 8.68
C GLU A 193 -8.67 35.32 7.79
N PRO A 194 -8.82 35.69 6.50
CA PRO A 194 -7.67 35.93 5.64
C PRO A 194 -6.91 37.21 6.03
N SER A 195 -5.59 37.16 5.86
CA SER A 195 -4.71 38.30 6.07
C SER A 195 -4.93 39.34 4.97
N ALA A 196 -5.26 40.56 5.38
CA ALA A 196 -5.42 41.69 4.47
C ALA A 196 -4.08 42.21 3.93
N ASP A 197 -2.96 41.92 4.60
CA ASP A 197 -1.67 42.57 4.37
C ASP A 197 -0.56 41.60 3.93
N CYS A 198 -0.66 40.30 4.24
CA CYS A 198 0.43 39.34 4.02
C CYS A 198 0.04 38.15 3.12
N THR A 199 0.94 37.76 2.22
CA THR A 199 0.89 36.49 1.50
C THR A 199 2.21 35.73 1.69
N VAL A 200 2.14 34.45 2.03
CA VAL A 200 3.29 33.55 2.22
C VAL A 200 3.20 32.39 1.22
N ARG A 201 4.13 32.32 0.27
CA ARG A 201 4.22 31.20 -0.70
C ARG A 201 5.47 30.38 -0.45
N PHE A 202 5.39 29.06 -0.61
CA PHE A 202 6.56 28.20 -0.45
C PHE A 202 7.11 27.73 -1.81
N VAL A 203 8.43 27.68 -1.90
CA VAL A 203 9.19 27.09 -3.01
C VAL A 203 10.25 26.16 -2.44
N LEU A 204 10.78 25.28 -3.30
CA LEU A 204 11.87 24.39 -2.90
C LEU A 204 13.10 25.18 -2.45
N GLY A 205 13.65 24.80 -1.29
CA GLY A 205 14.97 25.23 -0.86
C GLY A 205 16.10 24.59 -1.68
N LYS A 206 17.35 24.94 -1.36
CA LYS A 206 18.52 24.23 -1.90
C LYS A 206 18.58 22.88 -1.18
N ASN A 207 17.99 21.85 -1.77
CA ASN A 207 18.20 20.48 -1.32
C ASN A 207 18.84 19.69 -2.47
N GLU A 208 19.96 19.02 -2.20
CA GLU A 208 20.67 18.22 -3.19
C GLU A 208 20.02 16.84 -3.39
N ASN A 209 19.19 16.41 -2.44
CA ASN A 209 18.53 15.10 -2.42
C ASN A 209 17.00 15.24 -2.52
N ASN A 210 16.45 14.98 -3.72
CA ASN A 210 15.00 14.92 -4.02
C ASN A 210 14.33 13.66 -3.41
N ASN A 211 14.38 13.47 -2.10
CA ASN A 211 13.75 12.31 -1.42
C ASN A 211 12.33 12.64 -0.92
N PHE A 212 11.60 13.50 -1.63
CA PHE A 212 10.23 13.92 -1.30
C PHE A 212 9.51 14.37 -2.57
N GLY A 213 8.19 14.48 -2.52
CA GLY A 213 7.40 15.09 -3.59
C GLY A 213 7.07 16.54 -3.28
N PHE A 214 7.22 17.40 -4.29
CA PHE A 214 6.76 18.77 -4.25
C PHE A 214 6.27 19.16 -5.65
N ASP A 215 5.02 19.59 -5.73
CA ASP A 215 4.41 20.04 -6.97
C ASP A 215 3.63 21.33 -6.72
N SER A 216 3.92 22.37 -7.50
CA SER A 216 3.18 23.62 -7.46
C SER A 216 2.80 24.04 -8.88
N TYR A 217 1.69 24.76 -9.00
CA TYR A 217 1.24 25.28 -10.29
C TYR A 217 2.34 26.10 -11.00
N GLU A 218 3.16 26.84 -10.25
CA GLU A 218 4.27 27.60 -10.80
C GLU A 218 5.38 26.74 -11.44
N VAL A 219 5.57 25.52 -10.92
CA VAL A 219 6.49 24.53 -11.50
C VAL A 219 5.84 23.89 -12.72
N SER A 220 4.60 23.45 -12.59
CA SER A 220 3.94 22.57 -13.56
C SER A 220 3.27 23.30 -14.70
N LYS A 221 2.99 24.60 -14.60
CA LYS A 221 2.49 25.40 -15.74
C LYS A 221 3.52 25.58 -16.85
N LYS A 222 4.81 25.31 -16.56
CA LYS A 222 5.89 25.40 -17.55
C LYS A 222 5.73 24.28 -18.56
N GLY A 223 5.65 24.65 -19.85
CA GLY A 223 5.45 23.69 -20.93
C GLY A 223 4.04 23.14 -21.09
N CYS A 224 3.10 23.41 -20.16
CA CYS A 224 1.71 22.99 -20.30
C CYS A 224 1.00 23.82 -21.39
N LYS A 225 0.29 23.15 -22.28
CA LYS A 225 -0.45 23.78 -23.40
C LYS A 225 -1.76 24.42 -22.93
N ASP A 226 -2.43 23.81 -21.96
CA ASP A 226 -3.68 24.31 -21.36
C ASP A 226 -3.50 24.60 -19.87
N LYS A 227 -3.09 25.83 -19.58
CA LYS A 227 -2.79 26.29 -18.22
C LYS A 227 -4.03 26.42 -17.35
N GLU A 228 -5.16 26.81 -17.91
CA GLU A 228 -6.41 26.94 -17.16
C GLU A 228 -6.96 25.58 -16.74
N LYS A 229 -6.92 24.59 -17.64
CA LYS A 229 -7.25 23.21 -17.28
C LYS A 229 -6.32 22.70 -16.18
N LEU A 230 -5.01 22.96 -16.26
CA LEU A 230 -4.05 22.55 -15.23
C LEU A 230 -4.33 23.19 -13.86
N LYS A 231 -4.85 24.42 -13.79
CA LYS A 231 -5.18 25.05 -12.49
C LYS A 231 -6.14 24.20 -11.65
N SER A 232 -7.06 23.48 -12.30
CA SER A 232 -8.01 22.59 -11.60
C SER A 232 -7.35 21.45 -10.80
N ALA A 233 -6.09 21.11 -11.10
CA ALA A 233 -5.31 20.13 -10.35
C ALA A 233 -4.85 20.64 -8.96
N TYR A 234 -4.94 21.95 -8.72
CA TYR A 234 -4.46 22.59 -7.50
C TYR A 234 -5.63 23.15 -6.68
N LYS A 235 -5.56 22.93 -5.37
CA LYS A 235 -6.57 23.44 -4.44
C LYS A 235 -6.34 24.93 -4.22
N LYS A 236 -7.42 25.70 -4.37
CA LYS A 236 -7.46 27.11 -4.01
C LYS A 236 -7.55 27.24 -2.49
N LEU A 237 -6.81 28.20 -1.94
CA LEU A 237 -7.01 28.65 -0.57
C LEU A 237 -8.15 29.66 -0.56
N GLU A 238 -9.26 29.30 0.08
CA GLU A 238 -10.46 30.13 0.15
C GLU A 238 -10.97 30.20 1.60
N PRO A 239 -11.47 31.36 2.06
CA PRO A 239 -11.43 32.65 1.37
C PRO A 239 -10.02 33.26 1.41
N PHE A 240 -9.51 33.77 0.28
CA PHE A 240 -8.23 34.49 0.23
C PHE A 240 -8.27 35.65 -0.77
N ARG A 241 -7.61 36.77 -0.45
CA ARG A 241 -7.73 38.03 -1.23
C ARG A 241 -7.27 37.95 -2.69
N GLU A 242 -6.36 37.02 -2.99
CA GLU A 242 -5.81 36.78 -4.33
C GLU A 242 -5.83 35.28 -4.62
N GLU A 243 -5.80 34.90 -5.90
CA GLU A 243 -5.76 33.47 -6.25
C GLU A 243 -4.47 32.82 -5.67
N TYR A 244 -4.68 31.93 -4.70
CA TYR A 244 -3.61 31.16 -4.08
C TYR A 244 -3.85 29.67 -4.33
N LEU A 245 -3.04 29.11 -5.24
CA LEU A 245 -2.98 27.68 -5.49
C LEU A 245 -1.96 27.05 -4.54
N MET A 246 -2.43 26.22 -3.61
CA MET A 246 -1.57 25.56 -2.63
C MET A 246 -0.66 24.53 -3.31
N PRO A 247 0.65 24.51 -3.00
CA PRO A 247 1.53 23.45 -3.46
C PRO A 247 1.21 22.13 -2.75
N TRP A 248 1.39 21.03 -3.49
CA TRP A 248 1.29 19.67 -2.99
C TRP A 248 2.64 19.16 -2.52
N ILE A 249 2.64 18.50 -1.37
CA ILE A 249 3.81 17.89 -0.74
C ILE A 249 3.52 16.42 -0.50
N SER A 250 4.50 15.58 -0.79
CA SER A 250 4.50 14.16 -0.48
C SER A 250 5.71 13.86 0.38
N LEU A 251 5.48 13.45 1.63
CA LEU A 251 6.52 13.29 2.63
C LEU A 251 6.23 12.06 3.48
N GLY A 252 7.14 11.09 3.47
CA GLY A 252 7.02 9.87 4.27
C GLY A 252 7.23 10.15 5.76
N LYS A 253 6.67 9.30 6.63
CA LYS A 253 6.94 9.35 8.07
C LYS A 253 8.44 9.28 8.35
N GLY A 254 8.95 10.20 9.15
CA GLY A 254 10.37 10.38 9.49
C GLY A 254 11.18 11.18 8.48
N GLU A 255 10.62 11.52 7.31
CA GLU A 255 11.32 12.29 6.28
C GLU A 255 11.20 13.80 6.52
N THR A 256 12.12 14.54 5.90
CA THR A 256 12.22 16.00 6.06
C THR A 256 12.28 16.71 4.70
N ILE A 257 11.69 17.90 4.65
CA ILE A 257 11.75 18.80 3.48
C ILE A 257 12.15 20.20 3.93
N PHE A 258 12.97 20.87 3.12
CA PHE A 258 13.37 22.25 3.32
C PHE A 258 12.70 23.15 2.29
N LEU A 259 11.88 24.08 2.76
CA LEU A 259 11.15 25.03 1.92
C LEU A 259 11.61 26.45 2.19
N LYS A 260 11.73 27.24 1.12
CA LYS A 260 11.92 28.69 1.20
C LYS A 260 10.58 29.38 1.05
N GLN A 261 10.36 30.36 1.89
CA GLN A 261 9.17 31.20 1.87
C GLN A 261 9.42 32.47 1.06
N LYS A 262 8.47 32.80 0.18
CA LYS A 262 8.36 34.05 -0.56
C LYS A 262 7.20 34.83 0.07
N ILE A 263 7.56 35.83 0.85
CA ILE A 263 6.59 36.63 1.60
C ILE A 263 6.39 37.97 0.91
N LYS A 264 5.13 38.36 0.74
CA LYS A 264 4.73 39.70 0.29
C LYS A 264 3.90 40.36 1.39
N GLY A 265 4.25 41.58 1.77
CA GLY A 265 3.52 42.33 2.79
C GLY A 265 4.24 42.42 4.14
N LYS A 266 3.53 42.95 5.14
CA LYS A 266 4.03 43.12 6.51
C LYS A 266 3.51 42.01 7.41
N TYR A 267 4.33 41.58 8.36
CA TYR A 267 4.00 40.60 9.39
C TYR A 267 4.95 40.78 10.57
N LYS A 268 4.53 40.39 11.78
CA LYS A 268 5.45 40.23 12.92
C LYS A 268 5.99 38.82 12.97
N GLU A 269 5.10 37.85 12.81
CA GLU A 269 5.42 36.43 12.82
C GLU A 269 4.56 35.64 11.85
N ILE A 270 5.10 34.50 11.40
CA ILE A 270 4.34 33.51 10.65
C ILE A 270 4.40 32.16 11.37
N THR A 271 3.24 31.55 11.57
CA THR A 271 3.05 30.28 12.26
C THR A 271 2.25 29.30 11.38
N PHE A 272 2.09 28.07 11.85
CA PHE A 272 1.40 26.99 11.14
C PHE A 272 0.23 26.47 11.96
N LYS A 273 -0.95 26.42 11.36
CA LYS A 273 -2.14 25.77 11.95
C LYS A 273 -2.21 24.34 11.44
N GLU A 274 -1.86 23.40 12.30
CA GLU A 274 -1.77 21.99 11.99
C GLU A 274 -2.40 21.16 13.13
N PRO A 275 -3.72 20.87 13.07
CA PRO A 275 -4.47 20.37 14.21
C PRO A 275 -4.12 18.94 14.64
N LYS A 276 -3.53 18.12 13.75
CA LYS A 276 -3.22 16.71 14.02
C LYS A 276 -1.81 16.46 14.54
N SER A 277 -0.96 17.49 14.64
CA SER A 277 0.45 17.37 15.07
C SER A 277 1.28 16.38 14.22
N TYR A 278 0.92 16.20 12.95
CA TYR A 278 1.68 15.36 12.01
C TYR A 278 3.06 15.92 11.67
N PHE A 279 3.28 17.22 11.88
CA PHE A 279 4.51 17.86 11.42
C PHE A 279 5.20 18.68 12.51
N THR A 280 6.54 18.64 12.50
CA THR A 280 7.39 19.59 13.21
C THR A 280 7.92 20.62 12.22
N PHE A 281 7.74 21.90 12.53
CA PHE A 281 8.26 23.03 11.74
C PHE A 281 9.46 23.64 12.48
N GLU A 282 10.59 23.76 11.78
CA GLU A 282 11.84 24.31 12.33
C GLU A 282 12.37 25.43 11.43
N PRO A 283 12.38 26.70 11.91
CA PRO A 283 11.82 27.14 13.19
C PRO A 283 10.28 27.06 13.20
N ALA A 284 9.69 26.93 14.40
CA ALA A 284 8.23 26.89 14.57
C ALA A 284 7.57 28.23 14.17
N THR A 285 8.32 29.32 14.33
CA THR A 285 7.91 30.68 13.94
C THR A 285 8.89 31.23 12.92
N ILE A 286 8.38 31.67 11.77
CA ILE A 286 9.16 32.36 10.76
C ILE A 286 9.21 33.85 11.08
N THR A 287 10.43 34.40 11.07
CA THR A 287 10.70 35.83 11.26
C THR A 287 11.34 36.40 9.99
N PRO A 288 11.50 37.73 9.85
CA PRO A 288 12.20 38.33 8.71
C PRO A 288 13.64 37.83 8.48
N LYS A 289 14.28 37.20 9.48
CA LYS A 289 15.62 36.62 9.38
C LYS A 289 15.63 35.16 8.93
N THR A 290 14.48 34.49 8.92
CA THR A 290 14.39 33.07 8.58
C THR A 290 14.63 32.89 7.08
N GLU A 291 15.61 32.08 6.69
CA GLU A 291 15.90 31.83 5.27
C GLU A 291 15.08 30.68 4.67
N GLN A 292 14.79 29.68 5.49
CA GLN A 292 14.05 28.47 5.12
C GLN A 292 13.40 27.84 6.35
N VAL A 293 12.39 27.00 6.11
CA VAL A 293 11.76 26.16 7.12
C VAL A 293 12.02 24.70 6.78
N LYS A 294 12.46 23.94 7.77
CA LYS A 294 12.50 22.48 7.73
C LYS A 294 11.18 21.95 8.27
N ILE A 295 10.54 21.08 7.51
CA ILE A 295 9.31 20.40 7.88
C ILE A 295 9.64 18.92 8.04
N THR A 296 9.40 18.36 9.21
CA THR A 296 9.58 16.93 9.52
C THR A 296 8.21 16.27 9.66
N CYS A 297 7.97 15.18 8.95
CA CYS A 297 6.74 14.40 9.12
C CYS A 297 6.92 13.39 10.27
N ASN A 298 6.23 13.59 11.38
CA ASN A 298 6.39 12.77 12.58
C ASN A 298 5.54 11.51 12.54
N ASP A 299 4.41 11.54 11.83
CA ASP A 299 3.45 10.45 11.84
C ASP A 299 2.80 10.14 10.49
N THR A 300 2.00 9.07 10.46
CA THR A 300 1.28 8.64 9.27
C THR A 300 0.06 9.52 9.02
N ILE A 301 0.01 10.11 7.84
CA ILE A 301 -1.13 10.88 7.32
C ILE A 301 -2.06 9.88 6.63
N THR A 302 -3.23 9.67 7.24
CA THR A 302 -4.23 8.71 6.73
C THR A 302 -5.20 9.37 5.76
N GLU A 303 -5.36 10.68 5.88
CA GLU A 303 -6.16 11.54 5.03
C GLU A 303 -5.58 11.55 3.61
N LYS A 304 -6.44 11.39 2.61
CA LYS A 304 -6.03 11.44 1.20
C LYS A 304 -5.37 12.79 0.87
N GLU A 305 -5.95 13.86 1.40
CA GLU A 305 -5.52 15.24 1.25
C GLU A 305 -5.54 15.90 2.63
N TYR A 306 -4.43 16.49 3.05
CA TYR A 306 -4.31 17.14 4.36
C TYR A 306 -3.81 18.58 4.20
N LYS A 307 -4.59 19.54 4.69
CA LYS A 307 -4.30 20.97 4.55
C LYS A 307 -3.61 21.50 5.80
N VAL A 308 -2.52 22.22 5.62
CA VAL A 308 -1.89 23.05 6.66
C VAL A 308 -2.06 24.52 6.27
N GLU A 309 -2.69 25.29 7.15
CA GLU A 309 -2.82 26.73 6.97
C GLU A 309 -1.58 27.44 7.52
N VAL A 310 -1.12 28.46 6.80
CA VAL A 310 0.03 29.27 7.20
C VAL A 310 -0.51 30.63 7.60
N LEU A 311 -0.26 31.01 8.84
CA LEU A 311 -0.85 32.20 9.45
C LEU A 311 0.20 33.29 9.55
N ALA A 312 -0.12 34.51 9.11
CA ALA A 312 0.64 35.71 9.44
C ALA A 312 -0.14 36.48 10.51
N ASP A 313 0.49 36.69 11.67
CA ASP A 313 -0.13 37.37 12.83
C ASP A 313 -1.52 36.80 13.18
N GLY A 314 -1.67 35.48 13.12
CA GLY A 314 -2.92 34.76 13.43
C GLY A 314 -3.94 34.69 12.29
N LYS A 315 -3.72 35.36 11.15
CA LYS A 315 -4.63 35.37 9.99
C LYS A 315 -4.07 34.52 8.84
N VAL A 316 -4.93 33.86 8.08
CA VAL A 316 -4.50 33.00 6.96
C VAL A 316 -3.73 33.85 5.95
N ALA A 317 -2.49 33.47 5.65
CA ALA A 317 -1.61 34.13 4.70
C ALA A 317 -1.06 33.19 3.62
N GLY A 318 -1.29 31.89 3.76
CA GLY A 318 -0.90 30.87 2.79
C GLY A 318 -1.37 29.49 3.23
N GLY A 319 -0.98 28.48 2.45
CA GLY A 319 -1.32 27.09 2.75
C GLY A 319 -0.45 26.10 2.00
N LEU A 320 -0.40 24.88 2.54
CA LEU A 320 0.29 23.71 2.00
C LEU A 320 -0.69 22.54 1.97
N MET A 321 -0.66 21.75 0.89
CA MET A 321 -1.39 20.49 0.81
C MET A 321 -0.42 19.32 0.95
N PHE A 322 -0.78 18.33 1.74
CA PHE A 322 -0.05 17.08 1.89
C PHE A 322 -0.89 15.92 1.38
N VAL A 323 -0.25 14.95 0.73
CA VAL A 323 -0.91 13.69 0.35
C VAL A 323 -0.78 12.66 1.48
N GLY A 324 -1.76 11.76 1.59
CA GLY A 324 -1.68 10.62 2.50
C GLY A 324 -0.42 9.79 2.26
N ASN A 325 0.34 9.54 3.33
CA ASN A 325 1.75 9.15 3.23
C ASN A 325 2.05 7.67 3.43
N SER A 326 1.04 6.80 3.32
CA SER A 326 1.24 5.35 3.37
C SER A 326 2.19 4.90 2.26
N VAL A 327 3.31 4.27 2.64
CA VAL A 327 4.29 3.77 1.69
C VAL A 327 3.72 2.58 0.93
N LYS A 328 3.89 2.59 -0.39
CA LYS A 328 3.52 1.48 -1.29
C LYS A 328 4.78 0.74 -1.74
N HIS A 329 4.62 -0.51 -2.15
CA HIS A 329 5.73 -1.37 -2.53
C HIS A 329 5.51 -1.96 -3.92
N ILE A 330 6.59 -2.04 -4.69
CA ILE A 330 6.66 -2.80 -5.94
C ILE A 330 7.91 -3.68 -5.90
N ILE A 331 7.89 -4.78 -6.64
CA ILE A 331 9.06 -5.64 -6.82
C ILE A 331 9.59 -5.43 -8.24
N VAL A 332 10.89 -5.19 -8.36
CA VAL A 332 11.58 -5.11 -9.65
C VAL A 332 12.60 -6.24 -9.70
N ARG A 333 12.53 -7.06 -10.75
CA ARG A 333 13.50 -8.13 -11.02
C ARG A 333 14.41 -7.74 -12.19
N PRO A 334 15.67 -7.35 -11.92
CA PRO A 334 16.64 -7.14 -12.97
C PRO A 334 17.03 -8.48 -13.60
N VAL A 335 17.16 -8.52 -14.92
CA VAL A 335 17.61 -9.69 -15.67
C VAL A 335 18.74 -9.25 -16.61
N PHE A 336 19.96 -9.70 -16.34
CA PHE A 336 21.11 -9.46 -17.20
C PHE A 336 21.10 -10.47 -18.35
N VAL A 337 20.99 -9.95 -19.57
CA VAL A 337 21.04 -10.76 -20.79
C VAL A 337 22.49 -10.85 -21.27
N LEU A 338 23.02 -12.07 -21.35
CA LEU A 338 24.45 -12.32 -21.58
C LEU A 338 24.67 -13.25 -22.78
N GLU A 339 25.65 -12.93 -23.63
CA GLU A 339 26.14 -13.83 -24.68
C GLU A 339 27.04 -14.88 -24.03
N SER A 340 26.53 -16.09 -23.81
CA SER A 340 27.10 -17.11 -22.92
C SER A 340 27.29 -16.60 -21.47
N LYS A 341 27.84 -17.41 -20.56
CA LYS A 341 28.20 -16.96 -19.19
C LYS A 341 29.39 -15.97 -19.17
N ASN A 342 29.36 -14.94 -20.02
CA ASN A 342 30.38 -13.91 -20.16
C ASN A 342 30.44 -13.01 -18.90
N GLU A 343 31.41 -13.29 -18.05
CA GLU A 343 31.61 -12.57 -16.79
C GLU A 343 32.07 -11.10 -16.99
N GLY A 344 32.63 -10.75 -18.16
CA GLY A 344 32.96 -9.38 -18.54
C GLY A 344 31.71 -8.52 -18.76
N GLN A 345 30.79 -8.99 -19.62
CA GLN A 345 29.50 -8.31 -19.86
C GLN A 345 28.68 -8.17 -18.58
N LYS A 346 28.69 -9.21 -17.74
CA LYS A 346 28.04 -9.16 -16.42
C LYS A 346 28.61 -8.07 -15.52
N LYS A 347 29.94 -7.91 -15.51
CA LYS A 347 30.59 -6.86 -14.72
C LYS A 347 30.18 -5.48 -15.22
N GLU A 348 30.20 -5.24 -16.53
CA GLU A 348 29.75 -3.98 -17.14
C GLU A 348 28.30 -3.65 -16.76
N LEU A 349 27.38 -4.61 -16.88
CA LEU A 349 25.98 -4.43 -16.50
C LEU A 349 25.82 -4.18 -15.00
N LYS A 350 26.55 -4.89 -14.15
CA LYS A 350 26.55 -4.66 -12.69
C LYS A 350 27.05 -3.26 -12.33
N ASP A 351 28.09 -2.82 -13.02
CA ASP A 351 28.68 -1.50 -12.84
C ASP A 351 27.76 -0.38 -13.35
N ILE A 352 26.73 -0.67 -14.14
CA ILE A 352 25.76 0.34 -14.61
C ILE A 352 24.44 0.25 -13.83
N ALA A 353 23.91 -0.96 -13.68
CA ALA A 353 22.56 -1.25 -13.22
C ALA A 353 22.52 -2.47 -12.28
N GLY A 354 23.55 -2.66 -11.45
CA GLY A 354 23.48 -3.56 -10.30
C GLY A 354 22.45 -3.11 -9.26
N LYS A 355 22.06 -4.02 -8.36
CA LYS A 355 21.01 -3.80 -7.36
C LYS A 355 21.12 -2.47 -6.61
N GLU A 356 22.25 -2.18 -5.98
CA GLU A 356 22.45 -0.94 -5.21
C GLU A 356 22.28 0.33 -6.07
N LYS A 357 22.69 0.28 -7.35
CA LYS A 357 22.52 1.40 -8.28
C LYS A 357 21.04 1.58 -8.63
N LEU A 358 20.35 0.49 -8.95
CA LEU A 358 18.91 0.51 -9.22
C LEU A 358 18.11 1.02 -8.03
N GLU A 359 18.39 0.54 -6.82
CA GLU A 359 17.77 1.03 -5.58
C GLU A 359 17.96 2.54 -5.41
N LYS A 360 19.16 3.07 -5.69
CA LYS A 360 19.43 4.52 -5.66
C LYS A 360 18.65 5.28 -6.73
N TYR A 361 18.58 4.76 -7.95
CA TYR A 361 17.84 5.37 -9.05
C TYR A 361 16.35 5.45 -8.72
N PHE A 362 15.78 4.34 -8.26
CA PHE A 362 14.38 4.22 -7.89
C PHE A 362 14.02 5.03 -6.66
N LYS A 363 14.85 5.03 -5.60
CA LYS A 363 14.62 5.84 -4.40
C LYS A 363 14.41 7.31 -4.75
N LYS A 364 15.23 7.86 -5.64
CA LYS A 364 15.11 9.26 -6.08
C LYS A 364 13.87 9.49 -6.96
N ALA A 365 13.61 8.59 -7.91
CA ALA A 365 12.53 8.76 -8.88
C ALA A 365 11.13 8.56 -8.27
N PHE A 366 11.00 7.66 -7.29
CA PHE A 366 9.73 7.26 -6.68
C PHE A 366 9.47 7.84 -5.29
N ALA A 367 10.42 8.60 -4.72
CA ALA A 367 10.17 9.33 -3.48
C ALA A 367 8.91 10.23 -3.54
N PRO A 368 8.63 10.96 -4.63
CA PRO A 368 7.41 11.76 -4.72
C PRO A 368 6.12 10.95 -4.63
N SER A 369 6.10 9.71 -5.14
CA SER A 369 4.94 8.82 -5.08
C SER A 369 4.90 7.93 -3.84
N LEU A 370 5.90 8.02 -2.95
CA LEU A 370 6.03 7.17 -1.76
C LEU A 370 5.97 5.68 -2.11
N ILE A 371 6.57 5.31 -3.24
CA ILE A 371 6.72 3.92 -3.67
C ILE A 371 8.14 3.49 -3.35
N LYS A 372 8.28 2.45 -2.52
CA LYS A 372 9.54 1.73 -2.32
C LYS A 372 9.65 0.58 -3.31
N THR A 373 10.84 0.40 -3.84
CA THR A 373 11.19 -0.71 -4.73
C THR A 373 11.93 -1.78 -3.94
N ASP A 374 11.44 -3.01 -4.00
CA ASP A 374 12.21 -4.19 -3.64
C ASP A 374 12.92 -4.69 -4.89
N VAL A 375 14.21 -4.37 -5.01
CA VAL A 375 15.03 -4.76 -6.15
C VAL A 375 15.65 -6.13 -5.86
N LYS A 376 15.24 -7.14 -6.62
CA LYS A 376 15.82 -8.49 -6.52
C LYS A 376 17.26 -8.50 -7.03
N GLU A 377 18.03 -9.50 -6.60
CA GLU A 377 19.35 -9.73 -7.19
C GLU A 377 19.22 -9.95 -8.71
N PRO A 378 20.11 -9.35 -9.53
CA PRO A 378 20.04 -9.52 -10.98
C PRO A 378 20.13 -11.00 -11.39
N TYR A 379 19.08 -11.48 -12.06
CA TYR A 379 19.07 -12.80 -12.65
C TYR A 379 19.97 -12.85 -13.88
N LYS A 380 20.67 -13.96 -14.12
CA LYS A 380 21.51 -14.13 -15.31
C LYS A 380 20.76 -14.95 -16.34
N LEU A 381 20.42 -14.33 -17.47
CA LEU A 381 19.82 -15.02 -18.60
C LEU A 381 20.88 -15.24 -19.69
N SER A 382 21.17 -16.51 -20.01
CA SER A 382 22.17 -16.87 -21.02
C SER A 382 21.55 -16.99 -22.41
N LEU A 383 22.21 -16.47 -23.43
CA LEU A 383 21.87 -16.69 -24.84
C LEU A 383 22.63 -17.88 -25.47
N SER A 384 22.82 -18.94 -24.68
CA SER A 384 23.39 -20.21 -25.12
C SER A 384 22.45 -21.34 -24.74
N GLU A 385 21.96 -22.08 -25.73
CA GLU A 385 21.04 -23.21 -25.56
C GLU A 385 21.59 -24.31 -24.64
N ASN A 386 22.92 -24.45 -24.60
CA ASN A 386 23.62 -25.43 -23.75
C ASN A 386 23.50 -25.14 -22.25
N ASP A 387 23.05 -23.94 -21.86
CA ASP A 387 22.84 -23.58 -20.46
C ASP A 387 21.44 -23.96 -19.93
N TYR A 388 20.60 -24.59 -20.76
CA TYR A 388 19.22 -24.93 -20.44
C TYR A 388 19.00 -26.44 -20.39
N ILE A 389 18.04 -26.88 -19.57
CA ILE A 389 17.63 -28.29 -19.48
C ILE A 389 16.94 -28.71 -20.79
N HIS A 390 16.20 -27.80 -21.43
CA HIS A 390 15.55 -28.00 -22.72
C HIS A 390 16.22 -27.18 -23.84
N PRO A 391 17.38 -27.64 -24.36
CA PRO A 391 18.17 -26.88 -25.32
C PRO A 391 17.43 -26.57 -26.63
N ASP A 392 16.61 -27.48 -27.15
CA ASP A 392 15.86 -27.24 -28.39
C ASP A 392 14.82 -26.11 -28.26
N LYS A 393 14.14 -26.04 -27.10
CA LYS A 393 13.17 -24.97 -26.81
C LYS A 393 13.90 -23.63 -26.62
N ALA A 394 14.99 -23.64 -25.86
CA ALA A 394 15.84 -22.46 -25.66
C ALA A 394 16.39 -21.95 -27.00
N LEU A 395 16.88 -22.85 -27.86
CA LEU A 395 17.41 -22.54 -29.18
C LEU A 395 16.36 -21.85 -30.07
N ASN A 396 15.10 -22.26 -30.01
CA ASN A 396 14.03 -21.60 -30.77
C ASN A 396 13.88 -20.11 -30.39
N TYR A 397 13.80 -19.81 -29.08
CA TYR A 397 13.73 -18.43 -28.60
C TYR A 397 15.01 -17.64 -28.88
N ILE A 398 16.19 -18.27 -28.72
CA ILE A 398 17.48 -17.64 -29.03
C ILE A 398 17.57 -17.32 -30.53
N LYS A 399 17.08 -18.18 -31.43
CA LYS A 399 16.99 -17.88 -32.86
C LYS A 399 16.07 -16.68 -33.14
N GLY A 400 14.91 -16.61 -32.48
CA GLY A 400 14.01 -15.47 -32.56
C GLY A 400 14.67 -14.17 -32.09
N ILE A 401 15.33 -14.20 -30.93
CA ILE A 401 16.15 -13.09 -30.41
C ILE A 401 17.16 -12.66 -31.48
N ARG A 402 17.98 -13.59 -31.97
CA ARG A 402 19.04 -13.33 -32.97
C ARG A 402 18.50 -12.80 -34.30
N ALA A 403 17.31 -13.22 -34.73
CA ALA A 403 16.67 -12.73 -35.94
C ALA A 403 16.27 -11.25 -35.87
N CYS A 404 16.03 -10.73 -34.65
CA CYS A 404 15.79 -9.30 -34.44
C CYS A 404 17.07 -8.45 -34.66
N PHE A 405 18.26 -9.05 -34.60
CA PHE A 405 19.54 -8.38 -34.83
C PHE A 405 20.00 -8.54 -36.27
N ASN A 406 20.48 -7.46 -36.89
CA ASN A 406 21.17 -7.53 -38.18
C ASN A 406 22.64 -7.88 -37.91
N ILE A 407 22.92 -9.14 -37.61
CA ILE A 407 24.23 -9.59 -37.12
C ILE A 407 25.29 -9.47 -38.21
N LYS A 408 26.03 -8.35 -38.23
CA LYS A 408 27.47 -8.37 -38.41
C LYS A 408 28.09 -8.18 -37.01
N ASN A 409 28.48 -9.28 -36.36
CA ASN A 409 29.19 -9.33 -35.06
C ASN A 409 28.38 -9.31 -33.74
N GLY A 410 27.05 -9.41 -33.79
CA GLY A 410 26.25 -9.94 -32.66
C GLY A 410 25.87 -8.97 -31.55
N ILE A 411 25.99 -7.65 -31.74
CA ILE A 411 25.77 -6.66 -30.66
C ILE A 411 24.89 -5.47 -31.09
N GLU A 412 24.58 -5.30 -32.38
CA GLU A 412 23.85 -4.14 -32.90
C GLU A 412 22.48 -4.50 -33.50
N ILE A 413 21.44 -3.78 -33.08
CA ILE A 413 20.12 -3.74 -33.72
C ILE A 413 20.06 -2.46 -34.53
N GLU A 414 20.18 -2.58 -35.85
CA GLU A 414 20.00 -1.46 -36.78
C GLU A 414 18.52 -1.30 -37.16
N ASN A 415 17.97 -0.09 -36.99
CA ASN A 415 16.62 0.28 -37.45
C ASN A 415 15.52 -0.72 -37.08
N PRO A 416 15.38 -1.13 -35.80
CA PRO A 416 14.27 -2.00 -35.46
C PRO A 416 12.97 -1.21 -35.63
N THR A 417 12.06 -1.74 -36.44
CA THR A 417 10.64 -1.38 -36.35
C THR A 417 10.15 -1.70 -34.95
N ASP A 418 9.08 -1.03 -34.49
CA ASP A 418 8.48 -1.31 -33.19
C ASP A 418 8.13 -2.80 -33.05
N ASP A 419 7.67 -3.44 -34.14
CA ASP A 419 7.41 -4.88 -34.22
C ASP A 419 8.62 -5.75 -33.86
N LYS A 420 9.83 -5.36 -34.28
CA LYS A 420 11.06 -6.12 -33.96
C LYS A 420 11.47 -5.97 -32.50
N ARG A 421 11.24 -4.81 -31.89
CA ARG A 421 11.49 -4.62 -30.44
C ARG A 421 10.51 -5.44 -29.61
N GLU A 422 9.25 -5.46 -30.03
CA GLU A 422 8.22 -6.29 -29.42
C GLU A 422 8.54 -7.78 -29.57
N GLU A 423 8.98 -8.23 -30.74
CA GLU A 423 9.41 -9.61 -30.95
C GLU A 423 10.61 -9.99 -30.07
N LEU A 424 11.60 -9.10 -29.96
CA LEU A 424 12.79 -9.32 -29.14
C LEU A 424 12.42 -9.49 -27.65
N ILE A 425 11.63 -8.56 -27.09
CA ILE A 425 11.24 -8.62 -25.68
C ILE A 425 10.32 -9.81 -25.39
N LYS A 426 9.47 -10.21 -26.35
CA LYS A 426 8.66 -11.44 -26.26
C LYS A 426 9.55 -12.68 -26.16
N ASN A 427 10.51 -12.84 -27.07
CA ASN A 427 11.39 -14.00 -27.05
C ASN A 427 12.30 -14.03 -25.81
N LEU A 428 12.81 -12.88 -25.36
CA LEU A 428 13.56 -12.77 -24.10
C LEU A 428 12.70 -13.16 -22.90
N ASN A 429 11.44 -12.71 -22.86
CA ASN A 429 10.52 -13.07 -21.79
C ASN A 429 10.21 -14.57 -21.79
N GLN A 430 10.01 -15.19 -22.96
CA GLN A 430 9.81 -16.65 -23.07
C GLN A 430 11.04 -17.43 -22.61
N LEU A 431 12.23 -17.01 -23.02
CA LEU A 431 13.48 -17.63 -22.59
C LEU A 431 13.68 -17.50 -21.07
N PHE A 432 13.34 -16.34 -20.51
CA PHE A 432 13.36 -16.12 -19.07
C PHE A 432 12.36 -17.00 -18.32
N ILE A 433 11.11 -17.12 -18.82
CA ILE A 433 10.11 -18.02 -18.24
C ILE A 433 10.59 -19.48 -18.26
N LEU A 434 11.13 -19.94 -19.39
CA LEU A 434 11.72 -21.27 -19.50
C LEU A 434 12.81 -21.46 -18.44
N SER A 435 13.74 -20.51 -18.34
CA SER A 435 14.82 -20.53 -17.35
C SER A 435 14.28 -20.59 -15.91
N LYS A 436 13.24 -19.82 -15.58
CA LYS A 436 12.63 -19.82 -14.24
C LYS A 436 12.02 -21.16 -13.89
N ILE A 437 11.27 -21.75 -14.82
CA ILE A 437 10.65 -23.07 -14.65
C ILE A 437 11.73 -24.11 -14.37
N GLU A 438 12.79 -24.14 -15.18
CA GLU A 438 13.90 -25.08 -15.03
C GLU A 438 14.64 -24.91 -13.69
N ASN A 439 14.72 -23.68 -13.18
CA ASN A 439 15.41 -23.34 -11.93
C ASN A 439 14.47 -23.18 -10.72
N LYS A 440 13.18 -23.51 -10.85
CA LYS A 440 12.16 -23.39 -9.79
C LYS A 440 12.11 -22.00 -9.14
N ILE A 441 12.21 -20.96 -9.97
CA ILE A 441 12.24 -19.57 -9.50
C ILE A 441 10.81 -19.04 -9.43
N GLU A 442 10.32 -18.85 -8.21
CA GLU A 442 9.04 -18.20 -7.94
C GLU A 442 9.10 -16.70 -8.30
N THR A 443 8.10 -16.23 -9.05
CA THR A 443 7.90 -14.81 -9.35
C THR A 443 6.41 -14.49 -9.28
N ILE A 444 5.98 -13.82 -8.23
CA ILE A 444 4.61 -13.34 -8.09
C ILE A 444 4.63 -11.81 -8.10
N ASN A 445 3.90 -11.19 -9.03
CA ASN A 445 3.65 -9.75 -9.07
C ASN A 445 4.94 -8.87 -9.14
N GLU A 446 5.83 -9.19 -10.08
CA GLU A 446 7.11 -8.49 -10.26
C GLU A 446 7.20 -7.81 -11.64
N ILE A 447 7.80 -6.62 -11.68
CA ILE A 447 8.18 -5.95 -12.93
C ILE A 447 9.52 -6.53 -13.38
N VAL A 448 9.55 -7.11 -14.58
CA VAL A 448 10.77 -7.71 -15.16
C VAL A 448 11.54 -6.64 -15.92
N LEU A 449 12.80 -6.44 -15.56
CA LEU A 449 13.69 -5.44 -16.15
C LEU A 449 14.87 -6.11 -16.84
N PHE A 450 14.77 -6.35 -18.14
CA PHE A 450 15.87 -6.83 -18.96
C PHE A 450 16.91 -5.73 -19.18
N LEU A 451 18.16 -6.04 -18.85
CA LEU A 451 19.30 -5.14 -18.97
C LEU A 451 20.31 -5.82 -19.88
N THR A 452 20.60 -5.18 -21.01
CA THR A 452 21.42 -5.79 -22.07
C THR A 452 22.62 -4.91 -22.39
N ASN A 453 23.70 -5.56 -22.84
CA ASN A 453 24.84 -4.87 -23.43
C ASN A 453 24.69 -4.72 -24.95
N PHE A 454 23.45 -4.74 -25.45
CA PHE A 454 23.17 -4.56 -26.86
C PHE A 454 23.07 -3.09 -27.20
N GLN A 455 23.45 -2.77 -28.43
CA GLN A 455 23.25 -1.45 -29.02
C GLN A 455 21.99 -1.49 -29.88
N CYS A 456 21.13 -0.49 -29.70
CA CYS A 456 20.01 -0.22 -30.60
C CYS A 456 20.31 1.09 -31.32
N THR A 457 20.79 0.99 -32.56
CA THR A 457 21.13 2.14 -33.38
C THR A 457 19.96 2.45 -34.31
N GLY A 458 19.39 3.64 -34.14
CA GLY A 458 18.35 4.15 -35.05
C GLY A 458 18.91 4.54 -36.42
N ASP A 459 18.07 5.15 -37.25
CA ASP A 459 18.45 5.53 -38.61
C ASP A 459 19.61 6.53 -38.59
N LYS A 460 20.76 6.10 -39.14
CA LYS A 460 21.99 6.90 -39.26
C LYS A 460 21.79 8.16 -40.11
N SER A 461 20.70 8.27 -40.88
CA SER A 461 20.32 9.46 -41.66
C SER A 461 19.52 10.51 -40.87
N ALA A 462 18.98 10.16 -39.69
CA ALA A 462 18.32 11.11 -38.82
C ALA A 462 19.37 12.02 -38.16
N LYS A 463 19.20 13.35 -38.29
CA LYS A 463 20.12 14.36 -37.69
C LYS A 463 20.20 14.28 -36.16
N GLU A 464 19.24 13.61 -35.53
CA GLU A 464 19.21 13.28 -34.10
C GLU A 464 18.76 11.83 -33.96
N VAL A 465 19.52 11.00 -33.24
CA VAL A 465 19.04 9.69 -32.78
C VAL A 465 18.03 10.00 -31.66
N PRO A 466 16.71 9.78 -31.82
CA PRO A 466 15.78 10.13 -30.77
C PRO A 466 16.10 9.37 -29.49
N ASP A 467 16.06 10.06 -28.35
CA ASP A 467 16.32 9.53 -26.99
C ASP A 467 15.44 8.29 -26.63
N SER A 468 14.44 7.98 -27.45
CA SER A 468 13.46 6.87 -27.30
C SER A 468 13.99 5.48 -27.68
N TYR A 469 15.31 5.26 -27.74
CA TYR A 469 15.89 3.99 -28.19
C TYR A 469 16.71 3.26 -27.12
N ASN A 470 16.85 3.84 -25.93
CA ASN A 470 17.60 3.22 -24.84
C ASN A 470 16.76 2.23 -24.03
N GLY A 471 15.42 2.36 -24.07
CA GLY A 471 14.51 1.50 -23.33
C GLY A 471 13.16 1.37 -24.00
N PHE A 472 12.43 0.31 -23.64
CA PHE A 472 11.04 0.09 -24.04
C PHE A 472 10.31 -0.77 -23.02
N THR A 473 9.03 -0.48 -22.80
CA THR A 473 8.14 -1.20 -21.88
C THR A 473 7.03 -1.92 -22.65
N TYR A 474 6.96 -3.24 -22.51
CA TYR A 474 5.94 -4.11 -23.09
C TYR A 474 4.95 -4.61 -22.04
N GLY A 475 3.66 -4.61 -22.39
CA GLY A 475 2.59 -5.17 -21.54
C GLY A 475 2.47 -4.54 -20.15
N LYS A 476 3.09 -3.38 -19.93
CA LYS A 476 3.23 -2.70 -18.62
C LYS A 476 3.88 -3.58 -17.54
N SER A 477 4.69 -4.56 -17.91
CA SER A 477 5.25 -5.55 -16.97
C SER A 477 6.67 -5.98 -17.31
N VAL A 478 7.04 -5.92 -18.59
CA VAL A 478 8.33 -6.36 -19.10
C VAL A 478 9.03 -5.18 -19.73
N ILE A 479 10.20 -4.84 -19.22
CA ILE A 479 10.99 -3.69 -19.63
C ILE A 479 12.28 -4.21 -20.25
N MET A 480 12.76 -3.55 -21.28
CA MET A 480 14.07 -3.81 -21.88
C MET A 480 14.89 -2.53 -21.96
N MET A 481 16.18 -2.63 -21.59
CA MET A 481 17.17 -1.55 -21.70
C MET A 481 18.38 -1.94 -22.56
N PHE A 482 18.79 -1.03 -23.43
CA PHE A 482 19.97 -1.11 -24.31
C PHE A 482 21.10 -0.25 -23.72
N LEU A 483 21.88 -0.82 -22.79
CA LEU A 483 22.84 -0.04 -21.99
C LEU A 483 24.17 0.22 -22.70
N ALA A 484 24.43 -0.41 -23.85
CA ALA A 484 25.64 -0.18 -24.64
C ALA A 484 25.52 1.00 -25.63
N ASN A 485 24.36 1.65 -25.71
CA ASN A 485 24.17 2.83 -26.54
C ASN A 485 25.10 3.97 -26.10
N LYS A 486 25.45 4.86 -27.04
CA LYS A 486 26.43 5.93 -26.78
C LYS A 486 25.95 6.97 -25.77
N ASN A 487 24.65 7.29 -25.78
CA ASN A 487 24.04 8.33 -24.96
C ASN A 487 22.97 7.70 -24.05
N VAL A 488 23.38 7.01 -22.99
CA VAL A 488 22.47 6.37 -22.02
C VAL A 488 22.57 7.08 -20.67
N PHE A 489 21.44 7.32 -20.04
CA PHE A 489 21.34 7.91 -18.70
C PHE A 489 20.56 6.97 -17.77
N PRO A 490 21.17 5.85 -17.31
CA PRO A 490 20.48 4.77 -16.60
C PRO A 490 19.73 5.25 -15.35
N ASN A 491 20.26 6.27 -14.69
CA ASN A 491 19.70 6.83 -13.48
C ASN A 491 18.39 7.60 -13.67
N VAL A 492 17.98 7.89 -14.91
CA VAL A 492 16.70 8.55 -15.22
C VAL A 492 15.87 7.79 -16.26
N GLU A 493 16.51 7.05 -17.16
CA GLU A 493 15.84 6.25 -18.18
C GLU A 493 15.28 4.94 -17.62
N ILE A 494 16.01 4.24 -16.74
CA ILE A 494 15.49 3.01 -16.12
C ILE A 494 14.25 3.32 -15.26
N PRO A 495 14.24 4.34 -14.37
CA PRO A 495 13.02 4.71 -13.67
C PRO A 495 11.88 5.17 -14.59
N HIS A 496 12.19 5.80 -15.73
CA HIS A 496 11.19 6.21 -16.71
C HIS A 496 10.44 5.01 -17.31
N GLU A 497 11.16 3.95 -17.70
CA GLU A 497 10.50 2.72 -18.17
C GLU A 497 9.69 2.03 -17.06
N VAL A 498 10.21 2.00 -15.83
CA VAL A 498 9.43 1.47 -14.70
C VAL A 498 8.19 2.32 -14.44
N MET A 499 8.22 3.63 -14.68
CA MET A 499 7.02 4.48 -14.59
C MET A 499 5.98 4.14 -15.65
N HIS A 500 6.37 3.72 -16.86
CA HIS A 500 5.43 3.18 -17.84
C HIS A 500 4.74 1.90 -17.36
N ALA A 501 5.49 1.01 -16.70
CA ALA A 501 4.90 -0.17 -16.05
C ALA A 501 3.89 0.20 -14.93
N LEU A 502 4.08 1.37 -14.29
CA LEU A 502 3.17 1.96 -13.31
C LEU A 502 2.12 2.90 -13.93
N ASP A 503 1.73 2.63 -15.18
CA ASP A 503 0.64 3.27 -15.90
C ASP A 503 0.87 4.74 -16.28
N LEU A 504 2.08 5.30 -16.14
CA LEU A 504 2.35 6.65 -16.66
C LEU A 504 2.52 6.62 -18.18
N GLU A 505 1.97 7.64 -18.85
CA GLU A 505 2.28 7.92 -20.25
C GLU A 505 3.17 9.16 -20.35
N HIS A 506 3.67 9.45 -21.54
CA HIS A 506 4.39 10.69 -21.80
C HIS A 506 3.50 11.90 -21.55
N THR A 507 4.07 12.97 -20.97
CA THR A 507 3.31 14.21 -20.66
C THR A 507 2.75 14.92 -21.90
N PHE A 508 3.25 14.60 -23.08
CA PHE A 508 2.80 15.12 -24.37
C PHE A 508 1.91 14.14 -25.14
N ASP A 509 1.60 12.96 -24.58
CA ASP A 509 0.68 12.00 -25.18
C ASP A 509 -0.77 12.52 -25.14
N SER A 510 -1.51 12.31 -26.22
CA SER A 510 -2.94 12.58 -26.33
C SER A 510 -3.79 11.94 -25.23
N LYS A 511 -3.39 10.77 -24.71
CA LYS A 511 -4.09 10.04 -23.65
C LYS A 511 -4.00 10.71 -22.27
N GLU A 512 -3.04 11.62 -22.07
CA GLU A 512 -2.86 12.28 -20.79
C GLU A 512 -3.89 13.39 -20.55
N VAL A 513 -4.25 13.59 -19.28
CA VAL A 513 -5.25 14.58 -18.89
C VAL A 513 -4.76 16.00 -19.17
N TYR A 514 -3.46 16.23 -18.98
CA TYR A 514 -2.80 17.52 -19.19
C TYR A 514 -1.69 17.37 -20.23
N HIS A 515 -1.79 18.13 -21.31
CA HIS A 515 -0.84 18.04 -22.43
C HIS A 515 0.28 19.06 -22.29
N PHE A 516 1.51 18.59 -22.46
CA PHE A 516 2.72 19.39 -22.43
C PHE A 516 3.38 19.46 -23.80
N THR A 517 4.19 20.48 -24.00
CA THR A 517 5.12 20.54 -25.14
C THR A 517 6.27 19.57 -24.87
N LYS A 518 6.54 18.68 -25.83
CA LYS A 518 7.63 17.72 -25.78
C LYS A 518 8.98 18.41 -25.49
N GLY A 519 9.72 17.90 -24.51
CA GLY A 519 11.02 18.40 -24.07
C GLY A 519 10.97 19.69 -23.25
N ALA A 520 9.78 20.19 -22.89
CA ALA A 520 9.64 21.47 -22.21
C ALA A 520 9.77 21.37 -20.68
N THR A 521 9.75 20.17 -20.11
CA THR A 521 9.75 19.93 -18.67
C THR A 521 10.89 19.01 -18.26
N LYS A 522 11.27 19.09 -16.98
CA LYS A 522 12.20 18.13 -16.35
C LYS A 522 11.43 16.98 -15.71
N ASN A 523 10.24 16.68 -16.23
CA ASN A 523 9.43 15.58 -15.75
C ASN A 523 10.08 14.25 -16.17
N TYR A 524 9.94 13.21 -15.35
CA TYR A 524 10.45 11.89 -15.74
C TYR A 524 9.78 11.36 -17.01
N MET A 525 8.54 11.72 -17.30
CA MET A 525 7.76 11.29 -18.47
C MET A 525 7.84 12.28 -19.65
N ASP A 526 8.89 13.09 -19.71
CA ASP A 526 9.19 13.99 -20.83
C ASP A 526 10.54 13.60 -21.47
N TYR A 527 10.86 14.14 -22.65
CA TYR A 527 12.09 13.85 -23.40
C TYR A 527 13.27 14.79 -23.05
N ASP A 528 13.30 15.37 -21.84
CA ASP A 528 14.48 16.08 -21.34
C ASP A 528 15.34 15.13 -20.49
N ASN A 529 16.60 14.94 -20.85
CA ASN A 529 17.55 14.08 -20.12
C ASN A 529 17.93 14.63 -18.72
N LYS A 530 17.50 15.85 -18.36
CA LYS A 530 17.67 16.46 -17.03
C LYS A 530 16.44 16.22 -16.14
N LYS A 531 15.88 15.01 -16.17
CA LYS A 531 14.72 14.56 -15.37
C LYS A 531 14.94 14.81 -13.87
N LYS A 532 13.96 15.42 -13.20
CA LYS A 532 14.06 15.83 -11.78
C LYS A 532 12.82 15.54 -10.95
N TYR A 533 11.62 15.53 -11.54
CA TYR A 533 10.36 15.48 -10.80
C TYR A 533 9.27 14.73 -11.55
N THR A 534 8.19 14.44 -10.84
CA THR A 534 6.88 14.02 -11.37
C THR A 534 5.82 14.93 -10.75
N PHE A 535 4.66 15.04 -11.39
CA PHE A 535 3.53 15.85 -10.93
C PHE A 535 2.63 15.09 -9.96
N LYS A 536 1.85 15.79 -9.14
CA LYS A 536 0.97 15.21 -8.11
C LYS A 536 0.02 14.16 -8.67
N TRP A 537 -0.59 14.43 -9.83
CA TRP A 537 -1.52 13.49 -10.47
C TRP A 537 -0.82 12.21 -10.95
N GLN A 538 0.47 12.29 -11.32
CA GLN A 538 1.28 11.10 -11.66
C GLN A 538 1.58 10.27 -10.41
N TRP A 539 1.78 10.91 -9.24
CA TRP A 539 1.97 10.20 -7.98
C TRP A 539 0.76 9.31 -7.67
N GLU A 540 -0.45 9.85 -7.83
CA GLU A 540 -1.70 9.10 -7.61
C GLU A 540 -1.86 7.96 -8.63
N LYS A 541 -1.58 8.21 -9.92
CA LYS A 541 -1.66 7.18 -10.97
C LYS A 541 -0.75 5.99 -10.66
N MET A 542 0.52 6.24 -10.35
CA MET A 542 1.48 5.17 -10.00
C MET A 542 1.06 4.40 -8.74
N ARG A 543 0.56 5.10 -7.71
CA ARG A 543 0.15 4.46 -6.44
C ARG A 543 -1.10 3.59 -6.56
N ASN A 544 -1.87 3.74 -7.64
CA ASN A 544 -3.05 2.94 -7.95
C ASN A 544 -2.77 1.85 -9.00
N SER A 545 -1.51 1.68 -9.42
CA SER A 545 -1.14 0.65 -10.38
C SER A 545 -1.33 -0.76 -9.81
N LYS A 546 -1.65 -1.72 -10.68
CA LYS A 546 -1.84 -3.14 -10.32
C LYS A 546 -0.63 -3.79 -9.66
N TRP A 547 0.57 -3.26 -9.89
CA TRP A 547 1.84 -3.76 -9.35
C TRP A 547 2.05 -3.42 -7.86
N ILE A 548 1.20 -2.57 -7.29
CA ILE A 548 1.32 -2.16 -5.90
C ILE A 548 0.92 -3.30 -4.97
N ILE A 549 1.88 -3.76 -4.17
CA ILE A 549 1.66 -4.78 -3.14
C ILE A 549 0.99 -4.12 -1.93
N VAL A 550 -0.17 -4.63 -1.54
CA VAL A 550 -0.87 -4.17 -0.33
C VAL A 550 -0.11 -4.71 0.90
N PRO A 551 0.11 -3.92 1.97
CA PRO A 551 0.93 -4.32 3.12
C PRO A 551 0.52 -5.65 3.80
N LEU A 552 -0.77 -6.00 3.77
CA LEU A 552 -1.26 -7.28 4.29
C LEU A 552 -0.73 -8.49 3.50
N LEU A 553 -0.59 -8.33 2.17
CA LEU A 553 0.06 -9.31 1.28
C LEU A 553 1.57 -9.35 1.53
N PHE A 554 2.22 -8.21 1.80
CA PHE A 554 3.66 -8.17 2.10
C PHE A 554 4.01 -8.92 3.39
N LEU A 555 3.19 -8.79 4.45
CA LEU A 555 3.38 -9.56 5.69
C LEU A 555 3.18 -11.07 5.46
N LEU A 556 2.20 -11.45 4.63
CA LEU A 556 2.01 -12.82 4.18
C LEU A 556 3.22 -13.32 3.37
N PHE A 557 3.77 -12.55 2.43
CA PHE A 557 4.96 -12.93 1.66
C PHE A 557 6.21 -13.13 2.54
N VAL A 558 6.40 -12.32 3.58
CA VAL A 558 7.54 -12.44 4.51
C VAL A 558 7.36 -13.62 5.48
N LEU A 559 6.12 -13.90 5.91
CA LEU A 559 5.82 -15.03 6.82
C LEU A 559 5.70 -16.38 6.09
N ASN A 560 5.42 -16.36 4.77
CA ASN A 560 5.29 -17.56 3.93
C ASN A 560 6.58 -18.01 3.26
N ALA A 561 7.71 -17.34 3.50
CA ALA A 561 9.02 -17.81 3.03
C ALA A 561 9.42 -19.19 3.61
N CYS A 562 8.62 -19.76 4.52
CA CYS A 562 8.80 -21.12 5.06
C CYS A 562 7.55 -22.02 5.01
N SER A 563 6.49 -21.66 4.30
CA SER A 563 5.35 -22.59 4.12
C SER A 563 5.24 -22.99 2.66
N SER A 564 5.61 -24.25 2.39
CA SER A 564 5.27 -25.01 1.19
C SER A 564 3.93 -24.59 0.58
N TYR A 565 3.94 -24.01 -0.62
CA TYR A 565 2.71 -23.71 -1.35
C TYR A 565 2.34 -24.83 -2.30
N LYS A 566 1.02 -25.02 -2.42
CA LYS A 566 0.33 -26.14 -3.07
C LYS A 566 0.95 -26.47 -4.42
N ASN A 567 1.52 -27.67 -4.52
CA ASN A 567 1.83 -28.35 -5.78
C ASN A 567 0.68 -28.11 -6.77
N ILE A 568 0.94 -27.42 -7.88
CA ILE A 568 0.10 -27.59 -9.06
C ILE A 568 0.29 -29.06 -9.44
N ASP A 569 -0.79 -29.85 -9.35
CA ASP A 569 -0.74 -31.26 -9.70
C ASP A 569 -0.13 -31.38 -11.10
N CYS A 570 0.89 -32.23 -11.24
CA CYS A 570 1.54 -32.53 -12.51
C CYS A 570 0.54 -33.08 -13.55
N ASN A 571 -0.66 -33.49 -13.12
CA ASN A 571 -1.79 -33.77 -13.99
C ASN A 571 -2.70 -32.55 -14.19
N TYR A 572 -2.15 -31.41 -14.63
CA TYR A 572 -3.01 -30.31 -15.06
C TYR A 572 -3.67 -30.68 -16.41
N ASN A 573 -4.85 -31.30 -16.32
CA ASN A 573 -5.73 -31.52 -17.45
C ASN A 573 -6.89 -30.54 -17.33
N TYR A 574 -7.06 -29.68 -18.33
CA TYR A 574 -8.25 -28.86 -18.42
C TYR A 574 -9.47 -29.78 -18.65
N ASN A 575 -10.38 -29.82 -17.69
CA ASN A 575 -11.61 -30.59 -17.79
C ASN A 575 -12.62 -29.82 -18.62
N ILE A 576 -12.75 -30.24 -19.87
CA ILE A 576 -13.67 -29.65 -20.86
C ILE A 576 -15.10 -29.89 -20.40
N ARG A 577 -15.90 -28.83 -20.35
CA ARG A 577 -17.30 -28.94 -19.97
C ARG A 577 -18.17 -29.23 -21.18
N GLU A 578 -19.31 -29.88 -20.99
CA GLU A 578 -20.20 -30.22 -22.11
C GLU A 578 -20.69 -28.99 -22.87
N GLU A 579 -20.94 -27.88 -22.18
CA GLU A 579 -21.30 -26.60 -22.81
C GLU A 579 -20.17 -25.98 -23.65
N GLU A 580 -18.93 -26.44 -23.51
CA GLU A 580 -17.79 -25.96 -24.28
C GLU A 580 -17.52 -26.79 -25.54
N LYS A 581 -18.20 -27.92 -25.71
CA LYS A 581 -18.08 -28.72 -26.94
C LYS A 581 -18.79 -28.08 -28.12
N LYS A 582 -19.73 -27.17 -27.86
CA LYS A 582 -20.49 -26.46 -28.89
C LYS A 582 -20.84 -25.04 -28.47
N VAL A 583 -20.50 -24.07 -29.30
CA VAL A 583 -20.75 -22.65 -29.07
C VAL A 583 -21.70 -22.09 -30.12
N ASP A 584 -22.77 -21.42 -29.67
CA ASP A 584 -23.67 -20.68 -30.55
C ASP A 584 -23.14 -19.26 -30.79
N THR A 585 -22.52 -19.06 -31.95
CA THR A 585 -21.99 -17.75 -32.38
C THR A 585 -23.05 -16.82 -32.94
N LEU A 586 -24.28 -17.31 -33.18
CA LEU A 586 -25.41 -16.52 -33.68
C LEU A 586 -26.27 -15.95 -32.54
N SER A 587 -26.04 -16.38 -31.30
CA SER A 587 -26.66 -15.82 -30.11
C SER A 587 -26.41 -14.32 -30.00
N SER A 588 -27.45 -13.55 -29.65
CA SER A 588 -27.36 -12.11 -29.42
C SER A 588 -26.39 -11.73 -28.30
N ASP A 589 -26.07 -12.68 -27.41
CA ASP A 589 -25.20 -12.47 -26.26
C ASP A 589 -23.71 -12.76 -26.59
N PHE A 590 -23.43 -13.29 -27.78
CA PHE A 590 -22.08 -13.58 -28.23
C PHE A 590 -21.37 -12.32 -28.73
N LYS A 591 -20.18 -12.03 -28.19
CA LYS A 591 -19.38 -10.86 -28.57
C LYS A 591 -17.92 -11.24 -28.80
N TRP A 592 -17.41 -10.88 -29.97
CA TRP A 592 -15.99 -11.00 -30.31
C TRP A 592 -15.16 -9.98 -29.54
N TYR A 593 -13.93 -10.37 -29.16
CA TYR A 593 -12.92 -9.51 -28.53
C TYR A 593 -13.40 -8.75 -27.28
N THR A 594 -14.41 -9.29 -26.60
CA THR A 594 -14.95 -8.71 -25.36
C THR A 594 -14.54 -9.61 -24.20
N GLU A 595 -13.64 -9.11 -23.36
CA GLU A 595 -13.20 -9.81 -22.15
C GLU A 595 -14.35 -9.89 -21.13
N LYS A 596 -14.57 -11.09 -20.58
CA LYS A 596 -15.45 -11.34 -19.43
C LYS A 596 -14.61 -11.94 -18.31
N LYS A 597 -14.77 -11.40 -17.09
CA LYS A 597 -14.16 -11.98 -15.90
C LYS A 597 -15.10 -13.01 -15.27
N ILE A 598 -14.64 -14.25 -15.15
CA ILE A 598 -15.37 -15.36 -14.53
C ILE A 598 -14.46 -15.98 -13.47
N ASN A 599 -14.82 -15.89 -12.20
CA ASN A 599 -14.02 -16.44 -11.09
C ASN A 599 -12.54 -16.01 -11.10
N ASN A 600 -12.27 -14.76 -11.48
CA ASN A 600 -10.94 -14.16 -11.70
C ASN A 600 -10.19 -14.59 -12.97
N ASP A 601 -10.74 -15.47 -13.79
CA ASP A 601 -10.19 -15.81 -15.11
C ASP A 601 -10.72 -14.82 -16.16
N ALA A 602 -9.85 -14.37 -17.06
CA ALA A 602 -10.23 -13.54 -18.20
C ALA A 602 -10.59 -14.42 -19.39
N VAL A 603 -11.77 -14.22 -19.96
CA VAL A 603 -12.29 -15.04 -21.06
C VAL A 603 -12.71 -14.18 -22.24
N TRP A 604 -12.24 -14.49 -23.44
CA TRP A 604 -12.65 -13.81 -24.68
C TRP A 604 -12.63 -14.74 -25.90
N TYR A 605 -13.23 -14.28 -27.00
CA TYR A 605 -13.27 -14.99 -28.28
C TYR A 605 -12.60 -14.18 -29.39
N GLU A 606 -11.76 -14.82 -30.19
CA GLU A 606 -11.09 -14.22 -31.34
C GLU A 606 -11.59 -14.79 -32.67
N LYS A 607 -11.73 -13.91 -33.68
CA LYS A 607 -12.20 -14.31 -35.02
C LYS A 607 -11.16 -15.14 -35.77
N PRO A 608 -11.58 -15.90 -36.80
CA PRO A 608 -10.67 -16.60 -37.67
C PRO A 608 -9.66 -15.69 -38.37
N LEU A 609 -8.40 -16.08 -38.36
CA LEU A 609 -7.33 -15.41 -39.11
C LEU A 609 -7.64 -15.45 -40.62
N ILE A 610 -7.68 -14.27 -41.25
CA ILE A 610 -8.04 -14.10 -42.67
C ILE A 610 -7.08 -14.89 -43.58
N ALA A 611 -5.79 -14.97 -43.22
CA ALA A 611 -4.76 -15.66 -43.99
C ALA A 611 -4.71 -17.19 -43.76
N SER A 612 -5.42 -17.73 -42.78
CA SER A 612 -5.39 -19.17 -42.49
C SER A 612 -6.18 -19.96 -43.53
N LYS A 613 -5.58 -21.06 -44.03
CA LYS A 613 -6.25 -22.06 -44.88
C LYS A 613 -7.34 -22.83 -44.13
N VAL A 614 -7.25 -22.90 -42.81
CA VAL A 614 -8.23 -23.54 -41.93
C VAL A 614 -8.95 -22.45 -41.15
N LYS A 615 -10.24 -22.28 -41.42
CA LYS A 615 -11.05 -21.25 -40.77
C LYS A 615 -11.57 -21.77 -39.43
N ARG A 616 -10.92 -21.33 -38.35
CA ARG A 616 -11.30 -21.63 -36.96
C ARG A 616 -11.34 -20.36 -36.14
N PHE A 617 -12.17 -20.34 -35.11
CA PHE A 617 -12.17 -19.27 -34.10
C PHE A 617 -11.75 -19.85 -32.74
N THR A 618 -11.26 -18.99 -31.86
CA THR A 618 -10.62 -19.44 -30.61
C THR A 618 -11.26 -18.77 -29.41
N LYS A 619 -11.57 -19.57 -28.38
CA LYS A 619 -11.87 -19.09 -27.03
C LYS A 619 -10.59 -19.12 -26.21
N TYR A 620 -10.28 -18.01 -25.57
CA TYR A 620 -9.18 -17.86 -24.64
C TYR A 620 -9.71 -17.85 -23.22
N ILE A 621 -9.05 -18.57 -22.34
CA ILE A 621 -9.25 -18.54 -20.90
C ILE A 621 -7.88 -18.30 -20.29
N GLU A 622 -7.63 -17.05 -19.89
CA GLU A 622 -6.41 -16.64 -19.22
C GLU A 622 -6.63 -16.70 -17.71
N LYS A 623 -5.82 -17.51 -17.05
CA LYS A 623 -5.81 -17.66 -15.60
C LYS A 623 -4.58 -16.97 -15.04
N ASP A 624 -4.80 -15.92 -14.25
CA ASP A 624 -3.74 -15.27 -13.48
C ASP A 624 -3.47 -16.09 -12.20
N THR A 625 -2.58 -17.07 -12.30
CA THR A 625 -2.07 -17.81 -11.14
C THR A 625 -0.91 -17.08 -10.48
N LEU A 626 -1.16 -15.89 -9.94
CA LEU A 626 -0.21 -15.13 -9.11
C LEU A 626 1.21 -15.14 -9.74
N GLY A 627 1.35 -14.65 -10.98
CA GLY A 627 2.66 -14.45 -11.62
C GLY A 627 3.10 -15.49 -12.67
N ILE A 628 2.26 -16.49 -12.96
CA ILE A 628 2.33 -17.27 -14.20
C ILE A 628 0.99 -17.09 -14.93
N GLU A 629 1.06 -16.50 -16.12
CA GLU A 629 -0.07 -16.42 -17.04
C GLU A 629 -0.25 -17.79 -17.67
N MET A 630 -1.38 -18.44 -17.41
CA MET A 630 -1.71 -19.72 -18.00
C MET A 630 -2.93 -19.54 -18.89
N ASN A 631 -2.77 -19.88 -20.15
CA ASN A 631 -3.78 -19.79 -21.17
C ASN A 631 -4.38 -21.18 -21.43
N THR A 632 -5.70 -21.28 -21.50
CA THR A 632 -6.37 -22.41 -22.12
C THR A 632 -7.03 -21.92 -23.40
N LEU A 633 -6.66 -22.55 -24.51
CA LEU A 633 -7.15 -22.24 -25.84
C LEU A 633 -8.09 -23.37 -26.27
N ILE A 634 -9.31 -23.00 -26.65
CA ILE A 634 -10.30 -23.91 -27.23
C ILE A 634 -10.59 -23.44 -28.64
N GLU A 635 -10.26 -24.26 -29.64
CA GLU A 635 -10.54 -23.96 -31.05
C GLU A 635 -11.87 -24.57 -31.50
N TYR A 636 -12.59 -23.83 -32.33
CA TYR A 636 -13.87 -24.24 -32.93
C TYR A 636 -13.83 -24.08 -34.44
N ASP A 637 -14.60 -24.89 -35.18
CA ASP A 637 -14.95 -24.59 -36.57
C ASP A 637 -15.95 -23.42 -36.67
N LEU A 638 -16.31 -23.01 -37.89
CA LEU A 638 -17.20 -21.86 -38.09
C LEU A 638 -18.63 -22.14 -37.65
N GLU A 639 -19.01 -23.40 -37.57
CA GLU A 639 -20.30 -23.90 -37.08
C GLU A 639 -20.34 -24.00 -35.54
N GLY A 640 -19.22 -23.71 -34.87
CA GLY A 640 -19.09 -23.67 -33.42
C GLY A 640 -18.85 -25.02 -32.77
N ASN A 641 -18.48 -26.06 -33.52
CA ASN A 641 -18.09 -27.35 -32.96
C ASN A 641 -16.63 -27.34 -32.53
N ILE A 642 -16.34 -27.89 -31.36
CA ILE A 642 -14.99 -28.00 -30.80
C ILE A 642 -14.06 -28.80 -31.71
N LYS A 643 -12.82 -28.35 -31.86
CA LYS A 643 -11.78 -29.02 -32.66
C LYS A 643 -10.53 -29.35 -31.84
N SER A 644 -10.14 -28.49 -30.91
CA SER A 644 -9.01 -28.76 -30.03
C SER A 644 -9.10 -28.00 -28.72
N VAL A 645 -8.47 -28.56 -27.69
CA VAL A 645 -8.24 -27.89 -26.40
C VAL A 645 -6.79 -28.11 -26.01
N ARG A 646 -6.10 -27.01 -25.71
CA ARG A 646 -4.74 -27.05 -25.19
C ARG A 646 -4.55 -25.99 -24.12
N SER A 647 -3.72 -26.31 -23.13
CA SER A 647 -3.25 -25.33 -22.17
C SER A 647 -1.81 -24.95 -22.47
N SER A 648 -1.46 -23.70 -22.23
CA SER A 648 -0.12 -23.18 -22.43
C SER A 648 0.26 -22.15 -21.37
N ILE A 649 1.54 -22.03 -21.11
CA ILE A 649 2.11 -20.90 -20.38
C ILE A 649 2.78 -20.01 -21.41
N PRO A 650 2.31 -18.75 -21.51
CA PRO A 650 2.03 -18.09 -22.79
C PRO A 650 1.93 -19.00 -24.03
N TYR A 651 3.06 -19.34 -24.66
CA TYR A 651 3.12 -20.10 -25.92
C TYR A 651 3.71 -21.49 -25.78
N ILE A 652 4.04 -21.94 -24.56
CA ILE A 652 4.58 -23.26 -24.27
C ILE A 652 3.41 -24.18 -23.90
N PRO A 653 3.06 -25.19 -24.74
CA PRO A 653 2.04 -26.16 -24.39
C PRO A 653 2.43 -26.93 -23.12
N VAL A 654 1.47 -27.14 -22.22
CA VAL A 654 1.62 -27.90 -20.98
C VAL A 654 0.45 -28.85 -20.80
N GLY A 655 0.67 -30.00 -20.17
CA GLY A 655 -0.39 -30.99 -20.00
C GLY A 655 -0.75 -31.71 -21.29
N ARG A 656 -2.00 -32.18 -21.35
CA ARG A 656 -2.55 -32.86 -22.54
C ARG A 656 -3.28 -31.88 -23.44
N GLU A 657 -3.00 -31.97 -24.72
CA GLU A 657 -3.81 -31.38 -25.78
C GLU A 657 -4.77 -32.46 -26.32
N PHE A 658 -6.03 -32.07 -26.46
CA PHE A 658 -7.09 -32.94 -26.95
C PHE A 658 -7.55 -32.45 -28.32
N ILE A 659 -7.63 -33.35 -29.29
CA ILE A 659 -8.14 -33.08 -30.64
C ILE A 659 -9.46 -33.83 -30.80
N PHE A 660 -10.47 -33.15 -31.33
CA PHE A 660 -11.84 -33.65 -31.44
C PHE A 660 -12.22 -34.03 -32.87
N ASP A 661 -13.07 -35.05 -33.02
CA ASP A 661 -13.77 -35.34 -34.26
C ASP A 661 -15.00 -34.41 -34.45
N ASP A 662 -15.68 -34.55 -35.59
CA ASP A 662 -16.86 -33.71 -35.90
C ASP A 662 -18.08 -34.02 -35.02
N GLN A 663 -18.06 -35.12 -34.27
CA GLN A 663 -19.07 -35.50 -33.29
C GLN A 663 -18.72 -35.00 -31.87
N GLY A 664 -17.57 -34.36 -31.68
CA GLY A 664 -17.11 -33.86 -30.38
C GLY A 664 -16.51 -34.94 -29.48
N ASN A 665 -16.12 -36.09 -30.03
CA ASN A 665 -15.36 -37.11 -29.30
C ASN A 665 -13.86 -36.86 -29.43
N ILE A 666 -13.10 -37.27 -28.42
CA ILE A 666 -11.64 -37.18 -28.44
C ILE A 666 -11.11 -38.15 -29.50
N LYS A 667 -10.49 -37.61 -30.54
CA LYS A 667 -9.85 -38.33 -31.62
C LYS A 667 -8.38 -38.63 -31.32
N GLU A 668 -7.67 -37.66 -30.76
CA GLU A 668 -6.23 -37.74 -30.49
C GLU A 668 -5.88 -36.97 -29.22
N VAL A 669 -4.88 -37.48 -28.49
CA VAL A 669 -4.36 -36.87 -27.27
C VAL A 669 -2.85 -36.73 -27.43
N ILE A 670 -2.36 -35.50 -27.37
CA ILE A 670 -0.93 -35.17 -27.42
C ILE A 670 -0.47 -34.84 -26.00
N ASN A 671 0.53 -35.55 -25.49
CA ASN A 671 1.08 -35.32 -24.16
C ASN A 671 2.31 -34.41 -24.22
N HIS A 672 2.17 -33.13 -23.89
CA HIS A 672 3.26 -32.16 -23.93
C HIS A 672 4.23 -32.27 -22.74
N ASP A 673 3.89 -33.12 -21.76
CA ASP A 673 4.72 -33.41 -20.59
C ASP A 673 5.69 -34.58 -20.84
N GLU A 674 5.56 -35.29 -21.96
CA GLU A 674 6.41 -36.42 -22.32
C GLU A 674 7.84 -35.94 -22.63
N GLY A 675 8.77 -36.13 -21.68
CA GLY A 675 10.18 -35.69 -21.76
C GLY A 675 10.64 -34.70 -20.68
N TRP A 676 9.74 -34.22 -19.82
CA TRP A 676 10.12 -33.43 -18.64
C TRP A 676 10.62 -34.36 -17.51
N LYS A 677 11.90 -34.26 -17.12
CA LYS A 677 12.51 -35.15 -16.09
C LYS A 677 12.06 -34.86 -14.66
N ILE A 678 11.50 -33.67 -14.42
CA ILE A 678 10.93 -33.20 -13.15
C ILE A 678 9.74 -32.34 -13.56
N CYS A 679 8.60 -32.45 -12.88
CA CYS A 679 7.47 -31.57 -13.16
C CYS A 679 7.92 -30.11 -13.10
N ALA A 680 7.54 -29.32 -14.10
CA ALA A 680 7.84 -27.89 -14.19
C ALA A 680 7.40 -27.05 -12.95
N PHE A 681 6.60 -27.63 -12.05
CA PHE A 681 5.95 -26.94 -10.92
C PHE A 681 6.08 -27.68 -9.56
N GLN A 682 7.11 -28.51 -9.39
CA GLN A 682 7.48 -29.08 -8.07
C GLN A 682 8.41 -28.19 -7.27
#